data_AF-A0AAV8DEM3-F1
#
_entry.id   AF-A0AAV8DEM3-F1
#
_cell.length_a   1.000
_cell.length_b   1.000
_cell.length_c   1.000
_cell.angle_alpha   90.00
_cell.angle_beta   90.00
_cell.angle_gamma   90.00
#
_symmetry.space_group_name_H-M   'P 1'
#
loop_
_entity.id
_entity.type
_entity.pdbx_description
1 polymer ?
#
loop_
_entity_poly.entity_id
_entity_poly.type
_entity_poly.pdbx_seq_one_letter_code
_entity_poly.pdbx_strand_id
1 'polypeptide(L)'
;MRFDDDEPIVLPRPRGIKPIVPGRVSLTIENNYIVPTNECTVKALLLFYGSEARRAPVDIVAILQVSASMTQGKKLDEVKRAVLFVMSKLTPRDRLSIVVFSSCATRLYPLSLVTPSSKTELEKLINGLQAGGGTNMEDGLRMGLDILKNSKCTGERVAAIMFMSDGMQTHGDACNVEVRNVTVHTFGLGDEHDPKVLKAVANQSRGGTYSDCRSGNLTFGFAQCLGRLLSVVAQDLTFVSYFCTDDDGDPATTRLGDICINECRKVLIEIQLPPGRQRGTDVLQVFFRYKFEGEIYEQNPVLITVRRTVEATQQTLPTLPDVRAEEICRRIDRTRVCFDGDDRMSFDDDEQIVVPPEPKPIVPGRVKLVIRNNDKVPMDDNTQKVLLTFTGEENSRSPVDIVGVLDVSASMEDDDRLEELKKAMLFVVSKLSPVDRLSIVKYSTNAKRLCPLRLVTPSFKTELENLINGLEAVGGTNMAKGLCMGLDILKYRKCSRGRVAAIIFMSDGMQTSDDACNVEVGDVTVHTFGFGDEHDPKVLKAIADHSRGGTYSDFRLGNLSLGFAQCLGGLLSVVAQDLTMVLHLPDEESCNYRSQVWRLSTTRLGDLCIKECRKVLMEVHLPRGLTNILKVSYKYKFDGEKYESDPLTISVQRTVEMTAEQQQMLPDVRAEDIRLRIVRIMKQATADADNYQLENAQDKLIRGIKSPTGFSKEEVGVSSSKQKEDVGALWAQLNGELKYDLRAQLEELLELMKSEEIYKWEGRAFAYSLLSSHNAQKPAGRGYNMEKFATPQMYDFLLEAAGLDVKS
;
A
#
# COMPACT_ATOMS: atom_id res chain seq x y z
N MET A 1 -49.89 -35.40 -8.31
CA MET A 1 -48.70 -35.88 -9.05
C MET A 1 -47.56 -34.96 -8.67
N ARG A 2 -46.56 -35.48 -7.96
CA ARG A 2 -45.27 -34.81 -7.77
C ARG A 2 -44.58 -34.80 -9.13
N PHE A 3 -44.00 -33.67 -9.52
CA PHE A 3 -43.01 -33.62 -10.58
C PHE A 3 -41.65 -33.53 -9.90
N ASP A 4 -40.89 -34.60 -10.06
CA ASP A 4 -39.52 -34.80 -9.61
C ASP A 4 -38.53 -34.04 -10.50
N ASP A 5 -37.44 -33.60 -9.89
CA ASP A 5 -36.04 -33.63 -10.36
C ASP A 5 -35.73 -33.22 -11.82
N ASP A 6 -35.51 -31.93 -12.05
CA ASP A 6 -34.63 -31.48 -13.16
C ASP A 6 -33.18 -31.38 -12.63
N GLU A 7 -32.37 -32.40 -12.93
CA GLU A 7 -30.91 -32.31 -12.79
C GLU A 7 -30.37 -31.21 -13.73
N PRO A 8 -29.39 -30.39 -13.30
CA PRO A 8 -28.78 -29.39 -14.17
C PRO A 8 -28.08 -30.07 -15.34
N ILE A 9 -28.40 -29.64 -16.57
CA ILE A 9 -27.75 -30.07 -17.81
C ILE A 9 -26.25 -29.76 -17.71
N VAL A 10 -25.44 -30.78 -17.41
CA VAL A 10 -23.97 -30.68 -17.46
C VAL A 10 -23.55 -30.91 -18.92
N LEU A 11 -23.19 -29.84 -19.61
CA LEU A 11 -22.62 -29.95 -20.96
C LEU A 11 -21.38 -30.87 -20.92
N PRO A 12 -21.22 -31.77 -21.91
CA PRO A 12 -20.07 -32.66 -21.97
C PRO A 12 -18.78 -31.83 -22.08
N ARG A 13 -17.85 -32.05 -21.13
CA ARG A 13 -16.53 -31.39 -21.17
C ARG A 13 -15.81 -31.77 -22.47
N PRO A 14 -15.22 -30.80 -23.18
CA PRO A 14 -14.31 -31.10 -24.29
C PRO A 14 -13.21 -32.05 -23.80
N ARG A 15 -12.91 -33.10 -24.58
CA ARG A 15 -11.85 -34.06 -24.25
C ARG A 15 -10.51 -33.31 -24.08
N GLY A 16 -9.90 -33.39 -22.90
CA GLY A 16 -8.56 -32.84 -22.61
C GLY A 16 -8.49 -31.63 -21.66
N ILE A 17 -9.61 -31.16 -21.11
CA ILE A 17 -9.63 -30.02 -20.17
C ILE A 17 -9.64 -30.51 -18.71
N LYS A 18 -8.71 -30.01 -17.88
CA LYS A 18 -8.59 -30.37 -16.46
C LYS A 18 -9.44 -29.44 -15.58
N PRO A 19 -10.04 -29.93 -14.47
CA PRO A 19 -10.67 -29.05 -13.48
C PRO A 19 -9.62 -28.13 -12.84
N ILE A 20 -9.99 -26.88 -12.50
CA ILE A 20 -9.07 -25.91 -11.86
C ILE A 20 -8.33 -26.52 -10.69
N VAL A 21 -7.04 -26.17 -10.57
CA VAL A 21 -6.29 -26.27 -9.32
C VAL A 21 -6.89 -25.31 -8.29
N PRO A 22 -7.54 -25.79 -7.22
CA PRO A 22 -8.15 -24.93 -6.20
C PRO A 22 -7.14 -23.92 -5.64
N GLY A 23 -7.56 -22.67 -5.44
CA GLY A 23 -6.72 -21.63 -4.83
C GLY A 23 -5.67 -21.02 -5.76
N ARG A 24 -5.88 -21.03 -7.09
CA ARG A 24 -4.96 -20.39 -8.05
C ARG A 24 -5.52 -19.17 -8.76
N VAL A 25 -6.67 -19.34 -9.41
CA VAL A 25 -7.51 -18.25 -9.90
C VAL A 25 -8.89 -18.46 -9.30
N SER A 26 -9.44 -17.44 -8.64
CA SER A 26 -10.81 -17.48 -8.13
C SER A 26 -11.65 -16.40 -8.81
N LEU A 27 -12.91 -16.72 -9.06
CA LEU A 27 -13.91 -15.80 -9.59
C LEU A 27 -14.93 -15.52 -8.49
N THR A 28 -15.09 -14.25 -8.13
CA THR A 28 -16.17 -13.77 -7.26
C THR A 28 -17.10 -12.90 -8.08
N ILE A 29 -18.42 -13.03 -7.85
CA ILE A 29 -19.45 -12.23 -8.51
C ILE A 29 -20.07 -11.33 -7.44
N GLU A 30 -20.00 -10.01 -7.61
CA GLU A 30 -20.63 -9.07 -6.67
C GLU A 30 -22.06 -8.69 -7.14
N ASN A 31 -23.05 -8.96 -6.26
CA ASN A 31 -24.44 -8.49 -6.17
C ASN A 31 -25.58 -9.08 -7.05
N ASN A 32 -26.79 -9.02 -6.43
CA ASN A 32 -28.10 -9.63 -6.72
C ASN A 32 -29.00 -8.85 -7.72
N TYR A 33 -29.90 -9.60 -8.36
CA TYR A 33 -30.89 -9.21 -9.38
C TYR A 33 -32.25 -8.73 -8.82
N ILE A 34 -32.93 -7.78 -9.50
CA ILE A 34 -34.35 -7.79 -9.98
C ILE A 34 -34.62 -6.52 -10.82
N VAL A 35 -35.33 -6.69 -11.95
CA VAL A 35 -35.72 -5.66 -12.94
C VAL A 35 -37.24 -5.39 -12.84
N PRO A 36 -37.71 -4.14 -12.64
CA PRO A 36 -39.10 -3.77 -12.90
C PRO A 36 -39.25 -3.19 -14.32
N THR A 37 -40.05 -3.89 -15.13
CA THR A 37 -40.82 -3.42 -16.31
C THR A 37 -40.39 -2.09 -16.94
N ASN A 38 -39.37 -2.15 -17.80
CA ASN A 38 -39.37 -1.63 -19.18
C ASN A 38 -37.97 -1.73 -19.84
N GLU A 39 -36.90 -1.93 -19.06
CA GLU A 39 -35.53 -2.09 -19.56
C GLU A 39 -34.92 -3.45 -19.17
N CYS A 40 -34.64 -4.28 -20.16
CA CYS A 40 -34.13 -5.64 -19.98
C CYS A 40 -32.60 -5.70 -19.97
N THR A 41 -31.93 -5.01 -19.04
CA THR A 41 -30.46 -5.02 -18.94
C THR A 41 -30.02 -5.29 -17.51
N VAL A 42 -29.05 -6.20 -17.32
CA VAL A 42 -28.41 -6.44 -16.03
C VAL A 42 -26.90 -6.30 -16.11
N LYS A 43 -26.29 -5.61 -15.14
CA LYS A 43 -24.85 -5.50 -14.99
C LYS A 43 -24.37 -6.44 -13.89
N ALA A 44 -23.31 -7.21 -14.15
CA ALA A 44 -22.64 -8.04 -13.14
C ALA A 44 -21.14 -7.74 -13.11
N LEU A 45 -20.58 -7.58 -11.91
CA LEU A 45 -19.15 -7.36 -11.71
C LEU A 45 -18.47 -8.68 -11.33
N LEU A 46 -17.54 -9.10 -12.16
CA LEU A 46 -16.73 -10.31 -12.00
C LEU A 46 -15.33 -9.93 -11.51
N LEU A 47 -14.90 -10.52 -10.41
CA LEU A 47 -13.58 -10.30 -9.81
C LEU A 47 -12.74 -11.56 -9.94
N PHE A 48 -11.68 -11.51 -10.75
CA PHE A 48 -10.71 -12.58 -10.89
C PHE A 48 -9.51 -12.33 -9.97
N TYR A 49 -9.24 -13.22 -9.03
CA TYR A 49 -8.09 -13.12 -8.12
C TYR A 49 -7.04 -14.17 -8.45
N GLY A 50 -5.78 -13.74 -8.63
CA GLY A 50 -4.63 -14.64 -8.59
C GLY A 50 -4.18 -14.85 -7.15
N SER A 51 -4.24 -16.08 -6.64
CA SER A 51 -3.89 -16.41 -5.25
C SER A 51 -2.54 -17.12 -5.14
N GLU A 52 -1.99 -17.21 -3.91
CA GLU A 52 -0.66 -17.75 -3.65
C GLU A 52 -0.54 -19.23 -4.06
N ALA A 53 -0.06 -19.44 -5.28
CA ALA A 53 0.33 -20.74 -5.78
C ALA A 53 1.70 -20.65 -6.48
N ARG A 54 2.43 -21.77 -6.47
CA ARG A 54 3.74 -21.94 -7.09
C ARG A 54 3.79 -21.33 -8.51
N ARG A 55 4.63 -20.31 -8.74
CA ARG A 55 4.79 -19.66 -10.05
C ARG A 55 5.17 -20.64 -11.16
N ALA A 56 4.76 -20.33 -12.40
CA ALA A 56 5.17 -21.10 -13.58
C ALA A 56 6.69 -20.95 -13.84
N PRO A 57 7.37 -21.99 -14.35
CA PRO A 57 8.73 -21.87 -14.85
C PRO A 57 8.80 -20.89 -16.03
N VAL A 58 9.87 -20.09 -16.09
CA VAL A 58 10.04 -19.09 -17.16
C VAL A 58 11.11 -19.51 -18.18
N ASP A 59 10.93 -19.04 -19.41
CA ASP A 59 11.92 -19.04 -20.49
C ASP A 59 12.24 -17.60 -20.86
N ILE A 60 13.47 -17.18 -20.62
CA ILE A 60 13.91 -15.82 -20.91
C ILE A 60 14.93 -15.87 -22.05
N VAL A 61 14.71 -15.06 -23.08
CA VAL A 61 15.74 -14.76 -24.09
C VAL A 61 16.17 -13.32 -23.91
N ALA A 62 17.40 -13.14 -23.42
CA ALA A 62 18.01 -11.82 -23.27
C ALA A 62 18.76 -11.47 -24.56
N ILE A 63 18.31 -10.43 -25.25
CA ILE A 63 18.91 -9.91 -26.49
C ILE A 63 19.64 -8.62 -26.14
N LEU A 64 20.97 -8.66 -26.18
CA LEU A 64 21.85 -7.61 -25.69
C LEU A 64 22.55 -6.90 -26.87
N GLN A 65 22.43 -5.58 -26.94
CA GLN A 65 23.23 -4.79 -27.88
C GLN A 65 24.68 -4.69 -27.41
N VAL A 66 25.62 -4.94 -28.32
CA VAL A 66 27.07 -4.78 -28.11
C VAL A 66 27.70 -3.92 -29.22
N SER A 67 27.01 -2.89 -29.69
CA SER A 67 27.51 -1.96 -30.72
C SER A 67 28.66 -1.08 -30.21
N ALA A 68 29.38 -0.42 -31.11
CA ALA A 68 30.45 0.50 -30.73
C ALA A 68 30.01 1.62 -29.76
N SER A 69 28.76 2.08 -29.83
CA SER A 69 28.16 3.08 -28.92
C SER A 69 28.10 2.62 -27.45
N MET A 70 28.09 1.30 -27.21
CA MET A 70 28.08 0.70 -25.86
C MET A 70 29.43 0.86 -25.14
N THR A 71 30.48 1.32 -25.81
CA THR A 71 31.77 1.67 -25.19
C THR A 71 31.73 3.02 -24.47
N GLN A 72 30.75 3.88 -24.74
CA GLN A 72 30.60 5.19 -24.12
C GLN A 72 29.74 5.14 -22.86
N GLY A 73 30.28 5.68 -21.76
CA GLY A 73 29.66 5.56 -20.44
C GLY A 73 29.67 4.11 -19.97
N LYS A 74 29.42 3.85 -18.69
CA LYS A 74 29.43 2.47 -18.13
C LYS A 74 28.23 1.62 -18.62
N LYS A 75 27.69 1.86 -19.82
CA LYS A 75 26.50 1.23 -20.41
C LYS A 75 26.64 -0.27 -20.54
N LEU A 76 27.75 -0.76 -21.09
CA LEU A 76 27.99 -2.21 -21.20
C LEU A 76 28.11 -2.86 -19.81
N ASP A 77 28.71 -2.18 -18.84
CA ASP A 77 28.79 -2.67 -17.46
C ASP A 77 27.42 -2.70 -16.77
N GLU A 78 26.52 -1.76 -17.10
CA GLU A 78 25.13 -1.78 -16.66
C GLU A 78 24.36 -2.96 -17.24
N VAL A 79 24.52 -3.24 -18.53
CA VAL A 79 23.95 -4.44 -19.16
C VAL A 79 24.45 -5.70 -18.48
N LYS A 80 25.77 -5.82 -18.25
CA LYS A 80 26.36 -6.95 -17.53
C LYS A 80 25.73 -7.10 -16.14
N ARG A 81 25.66 -6.01 -15.35
CA ARG A 81 25.05 -6.02 -14.01
C ARG A 81 23.58 -6.42 -14.04
N ALA A 82 22.80 -5.90 -14.99
CA ALA A 82 21.38 -6.20 -15.13
C ALA A 82 21.14 -7.68 -15.46
N VAL A 83 21.90 -8.26 -16.39
CA VAL A 83 21.77 -9.68 -16.76
C VAL A 83 22.21 -10.58 -15.59
N LEU A 84 23.29 -10.23 -14.89
CA LEU A 84 23.72 -10.95 -13.68
C LEU A 84 22.65 -10.88 -12.57
N PHE A 85 22.00 -9.73 -12.41
CA PHE A 85 20.87 -9.60 -11.48
C PHE A 85 19.71 -10.52 -11.86
N VAL A 86 19.31 -10.60 -13.14
CA VAL A 86 18.27 -11.53 -13.61
C VAL A 86 18.65 -12.97 -13.25
N MET A 87 19.88 -13.38 -13.58
CA MET A 87 20.39 -14.71 -13.26
C MET A 87 20.35 -15.03 -11.77
N SER A 88 20.61 -14.04 -10.90
CA SER A 88 20.55 -14.22 -9.45
C SER A 88 19.13 -14.58 -8.96
N LYS A 89 18.09 -14.09 -9.64
CA LYS A 89 16.67 -14.29 -9.27
C LYS A 89 16.03 -15.51 -9.95
N LEU A 90 16.67 -16.07 -10.97
CA LEU A 90 16.22 -17.30 -11.62
C LEU A 90 16.53 -18.56 -10.78
N THR A 91 15.58 -19.49 -10.80
CA THR A 91 15.66 -20.79 -10.14
C THR A 91 16.18 -21.86 -11.10
N PRO A 92 16.63 -23.04 -10.61
CA PRO A 92 17.05 -24.15 -11.46
C PRO A 92 15.95 -24.71 -12.38
N ARG A 93 14.69 -24.31 -12.20
CA ARG A 93 13.58 -24.67 -13.08
C ARG A 93 13.46 -23.75 -14.29
N ASP A 94 14.07 -22.57 -14.28
CA ASP A 94 13.97 -21.54 -15.32
C ASP A 94 15.04 -21.73 -16.40
N ARG A 95 14.78 -21.26 -17.62
CA ARG A 95 15.75 -21.29 -18.72
C ARG A 95 16.13 -19.89 -19.18
N LEU A 96 17.39 -19.71 -19.53
CA LEU A 96 17.94 -18.46 -20.05
C LEU A 96 18.70 -18.74 -21.35
N SER A 97 18.48 -17.91 -22.37
CA SER A 97 19.32 -17.81 -23.56
C SER A 97 19.86 -16.40 -23.68
N ILE A 98 21.10 -16.26 -24.13
CA ILE A 98 21.74 -14.96 -24.40
C ILE A 98 22.00 -14.85 -25.89
N VAL A 99 21.42 -13.82 -26.50
CA VAL A 99 21.70 -13.37 -27.85
C VAL A 99 22.39 -12.02 -27.74
N VAL A 100 23.47 -11.83 -28.48
CA VAL A 100 24.08 -10.51 -28.64
C VAL A 100 23.97 -10.07 -30.07
N PHE A 101 23.83 -8.78 -30.29
CA PHE A 101 23.80 -8.23 -31.64
C PHE A 101 24.65 -6.97 -31.74
N SER A 102 25.30 -6.85 -32.90
CA SER A 102 25.88 -5.61 -33.39
C SER A 102 25.50 -5.44 -34.87
N SER A 103 26.42 -5.66 -35.80
CA SER A 103 26.10 -5.72 -37.25
C SER A 103 25.30 -6.98 -37.62
N CYS A 104 25.52 -8.07 -36.87
CA CYS A 104 24.79 -9.33 -36.96
C CYS A 104 24.44 -9.82 -35.55
N ALA A 105 23.42 -10.66 -35.43
CA ALA A 105 23.05 -11.34 -34.19
C ALA A 105 23.81 -12.66 -34.05
N THR A 106 24.21 -12.99 -32.82
CA THR A 106 24.86 -14.25 -32.48
C THR A 106 24.29 -14.78 -31.17
N ARG A 107 23.93 -16.06 -31.15
CA ARG A 107 23.48 -16.76 -29.93
C ARG A 107 24.71 -17.15 -29.11
N LEU A 108 25.03 -16.38 -28.07
CA LEU A 108 26.14 -16.67 -27.16
C LEU A 108 25.86 -17.83 -26.22
N TYR A 109 24.60 -17.98 -25.79
CA TYR A 109 24.22 -19.07 -24.90
C TYR A 109 22.92 -19.73 -25.34
N PRO A 110 22.89 -21.07 -25.53
CA PRO A 110 21.66 -21.78 -25.90
C PRO A 110 20.61 -21.69 -24.78
N LEU A 111 19.33 -21.82 -25.12
CA LEU A 111 18.24 -21.82 -24.15
C LEU A 111 18.33 -23.06 -23.24
N SER A 112 18.92 -22.89 -22.07
CA SER A 112 19.27 -23.97 -21.14
C SER A 112 18.85 -23.65 -19.71
N LEU A 113 18.71 -24.67 -18.86
CA LEU A 113 18.34 -24.51 -17.45
C LEU A 113 19.41 -23.73 -16.67
N VAL A 114 18.97 -22.89 -15.75
CA VAL A 114 19.83 -22.04 -14.92
C VAL A 114 20.23 -22.78 -13.62
N THR A 115 21.08 -23.79 -13.75
CA THR A 115 21.70 -24.52 -12.64
C THR A 115 22.87 -23.75 -12.02
N PRO A 116 23.34 -24.08 -10.81
CA PRO A 116 24.53 -23.45 -10.23
C PRO A 116 25.76 -23.55 -11.15
N SER A 117 25.93 -24.66 -11.86
CA SER A 117 27.03 -24.84 -12.83
C SER A 117 26.88 -23.96 -14.07
N SER A 118 25.67 -23.83 -14.63
CA SER A 118 25.45 -22.96 -15.80
C SER A 118 25.52 -21.48 -15.43
N LYS A 119 25.19 -21.08 -14.19
CA LYS A 119 25.38 -19.71 -13.70
C LYS A 119 26.85 -19.29 -13.76
N THR A 120 27.78 -20.13 -13.31
CA THR A 120 29.21 -19.81 -13.37
C THR A 120 29.74 -19.72 -14.81
N GLU A 121 29.22 -20.54 -15.72
CA GLU A 121 29.57 -20.47 -17.15
C GLU A 121 29.03 -19.17 -17.80
N LEU A 122 27.75 -18.86 -17.57
CA LEU A 122 27.10 -17.64 -18.03
C LEU A 122 27.77 -16.38 -17.48
N GLU A 123 28.17 -16.37 -16.20
CA GLU A 123 28.92 -15.27 -15.58
C GLU A 123 30.23 -14.98 -16.32
N LYS A 124 30.98 -16.02 -16.69
CA LYS A 124 32.22 -15.86 -17.47
C LYS A 124 31.93 -15.29 -18.86
N LEU A 125 30.89 -15.78 -19.54
CA LEU A 125 30.49 -15.30 -20.87
C LEU A 125 30.03 -13.83 -20.84
N ILE A 126 29.22 -13.45 -19.85
CA ILE A 126 28.72 -12.08 -19.69
C ILE A 126 29.86 -11.11 -19.36
N ASN A 127 30.76 -11.50 -18.45
CA ASN A 127 31.91 -10.66 -18.10
C ASN A 127 32.85 -10.45 -19.29
N GLY A 128 32.95 -11.45 -20.18
CA GLY A 128 33.73 -11.42 -21.42
C GLY A 128 33.13 -10.62 -22.59
N LEU A 129 31.92 -10.06 -22.46
CA LEU A 129 31.30 -9.27 -23.54
C LEU A 129 32.14 -8.04 -23.87
N GLN A 130 32.35 -7.81 -25.17
CA GLN A 130 33.04 -6.66 -25.74
C GLN A 130 32.13 -5.95 -26.76
N ALA A 131 32.19 -4.61 -26.78
CA ALA A 131 31.41 -3.78 -27.68
C ALA A 131 32.16 -3.51 -29.00
N GLY A 132 31.46 -3.57 -30.13
CA GLY A 132 31.97 -3.28 -31.47
C GLY A 132 30.94 -3.55 -32.58
N GLY A 133 31.10 -2.91 -33.74
CA GLY A 133 30.19 -3.05 -34.89
C GLY A 133 28.98 -2.11 -34.85
N GLY A 134 28.01 -2.36 -35.74
CA GLY A 134 26.78 -1.57 -35.92
C GLY A 134 25.61 -1.98 -35.01
N THR A 135 24.38 -1.63 -35.40
CA THR A 135 23.14 -1.86 -34.64
C THR A 135 22.05 -2.42 -35.56
N ASN A 136 22.00 -3.76 -35.66
CA ASN A 136 21.02 -4.52 -36.44
C ASN A 136 20.00 -5.19 -35.52
N MET A 137 18.99 -4.42 -35.12
CA MET A 137 17.95 -4.87 -34.20
C MET A 137 17.03 -5.94 -34.79
N GLU A 138 16.80 -5.90 -36.10
CA GLU A 138 15.94 -6.85 -36.82
C GLU A 138 16.51 -8.27 -36.71
N ASP A 139 17.81 -8.43 -36.94
CA ASP A 139 18.50 -9.72 -36.85
C ASP A 139 18.51 -10.25 -35.40
N GLY A 140 18.73 -9.38 -34.42
CA GLY A 140 18.66 -9.70 -32.99
C GLY A 140 17.27 -10.23 -32.58
N LEU A 141 16.22 -9.50 -32.98
CA LEU A 141 14.85 -9.85 -32.66
C LEU A 141 14.40 -11.14 -33.36
N ARG A 142 14.76 -11.35 -34.64
CA ARG A 142 14.48 -12.60 -35.36
C ARG A 142 15.13 -13.79 -34.68
N MET A 143 16.41 -13.70 -34.35
CA MET A 143 17.13 -14.77 -33.66
C MET A 143 16.48 -15.12 -32.31
N GLY A 144 16.08 -14.11 -31.53
CA GLY A 144 15.41 -14.35 -30.26
C GLY A 144 14.03 -15.02 -30.41
N LEU A 145 13.26 -14.61 -31.42
CA LEU A 145 11.99 -15.25 -31.76
C LEU A 145 12.19 -16.68 -32.23
N ASP A 146 13.19 -16.95 -33.05
CA ASP A 146 13.49 -18.30 -33.56
C ASP A 146 13.94 -19.25 -32.44
N ILE A 147 14.66 -18.75 -31.43
CA ILE A 147 15.01 -19.54 -30.24
C ILE A 147 13.75 -19.98 -29.49
N LEU A 148 12.78 -19.08 -29.30
CA LEU A 148 11.52 -19.40 -28.63
C LEU A 148 10.61 -20.28 -29.49
N LYS A 149 10.53 -20.04 -30.80
CA LYS A 149 9.74 -20.87 -31.75
C LYS A 149 10.25 -22.31 -31.80
N ASN A 150 11.58 -22.51 -31.79
CA ASN A 150 12.20 -23.82 -31.85
C ASN A 150 12.33 -24.51 -30.48
N SER A 151 11.82 -23.90 -29.41
CA SER A 151 11.77 -24.49 -28.07
C SER A 151 10.78 -25.67 -28.07
N LYS A 152 11.25 -26.87 -27.74
CA LYS A 152 10.42 -28.11 -27.72
C LYS A 152 9.35 -28.15 -26.61
N CYS A 153 9.26 -27.12 -25.76
CA CYS A 153 8.36 -27.07 -24.59
C CYS A 153 7.28 -25.98 -24.76
N THR A 154 6.73 -25.83 -25.96
CA THR A 154 5.72 -24.83 -26.29
C THR A 154 4.44 -25.05 -25.48
N GLY A 155 4.14 -24.14 -24.56
CA GLY A 155 2.90 -24.10 -23.78
C GLY A 155 3.07 -24.33 -22.27
N GLU A 156 4.16 -24.95 -21.84
CA GLU A 156 4.39 -25.28 -20.41
C GLU A 156 4.98 -24.14 -19.58
N ARG A 157 5.51 -23.12 -20.24
CA ARG A 157 6.43 -22.15 -19.63
C ARG A 157 6.07 -20.74 -20.05
N VAL A 158 6.26 -19.79 -19.14
CA VAL A 158 6.10 -18.36 -19.44
C VAL A 158 7.32 -17.91 -20.23
N ALA A 159 7.13 -17.59 -21.52
CA ALA A 159 8.21 -17.21 -22.42
C ALA A 159 8.21 -15.71 -22.67
N ALA A 160 9.37 -15.07 -22.47
CA ALA A 160 9.54 -13.64 -22.72
C ALA A 160 10.91 -13.31 -23.32
N ILE A 161 10.94 -12.27 -24.14
CA ILE A 161 12.15 -11.68 -24.67
C ILE A 161 12.44 -10.39 -23.91
N MET A 162 13.68 -10.23 -23.45
CA MET A 162 14.21 -8.98 -22.91
C MET A 162 15.14 -8.39 -23.96
N PHE A 163 14.70 -7.36 -24.65
CA PHE A 163 15.41 -6.73 -25.78
C PHE A 163 16.03 -5.40 -25.35
N MET A 164 17.35 -5.28 -25.47
CA MET A 164 18.10 -4.13 -24.93
C MET A 164 18.82 -3.41 -26.06
N SER A 165 18.70 -2.08 -26.10
CA SER A 165 19.31 -1.27 -27.16
C SER A 165 19.68 0.14 -26.70
N ASP A 166 20.83 0.66 -27.16
CA ASP A 166 21.37 1.98 -26.79
C ASP A 166 21.46 3.00 -27.94
N GLY A 167 20.95 2.67 -29.13
CA GLY A 167 21.17 3.48 -30.33
C GLY A 167 20.09 3.33 -31.40
N MET A 168 20.10 4.20 -32.40
CA MET A 168 19.26 4.10 -33.59
C MET A 168 19.68 2.91 -34.48
N GLN A 169 18.71 2.30 -35.16
CA GLN A 169 18.98 1.19 -36.10
C GLN A 169 19.88 1.68 -37.24
N THR A 170 20.97 0.97 -37.50
CA THR A 170 21.83 1.27 -38.65
C THR A 170 21.54 0.35 -39.84
N HIS A 171 20.97 -0.83 -39.58
CA HIS A 171 20.60 -1.83 -40.58
C HIS A 171 19.29 -2.52 -40.15
N GLY A 172 18.43 -2.80 -41.13
CA GLY A 172 17.14 -3.46 -40.91
C GLY A 172 16.06 -2.57 -40.32
N ASP A 173 14.84 -3.11 -40.22
CA ASP A 173 13.67 -2.48 -39.59
C ASP A 173 12.97 -3.49 -38.67
N ALA A 174 13.23 -3.36 -37.36
CA ALA A 174 12.62 -4.24 -36.36
C ALA A 174 11.09 -4.10 -36.26
N CYS A 175 10.49 -3.00 -36.76
CA CYS A 175 9.04 -2.84 -36.78
C CYS A 175 8.35 -3.82 -37.75
N ASN A 176 9.08 -4.32 -38.75
CA ASN A 176 8.58 -5.27 -39.75
C ASN A 176 8.65 -6.73 -39.29
N VAL A 177 9.24 -7.02 -38.12
CA VAL A 177 9.27 -8.36 -37.56
C VAL A 177 7.95 -8.62 -36.85
N GLU A 178 7.23 -9.70 -37.18
CA GLU A 178 5.95 -10.02 -36.54
C GLU A 178 6.12 -10.71 -35.17
N VAL A 179 5.72 -10.03 -34.09
CA VAL A 179 5.96 -10.44 -32.68
C VAL A 179 4.69 -10.99 -31.98
N ARG A 180 3.57 -11.15 -32.69
CA ARG A 180 2.20 -11.33 -32.15
C ARG A 180 1.93 -12.47 -31.15
N ASN A 181 2.87 -13.41 -30.95
CA ASN A 181 2.69 -14.59 -30.10
C ASN A 181 3.68 -14.72 -28.93
N VAL A 182 4.55 -13.73 -28.74
CA VAL A 182 5.57 -13.71 -27.67
C VAL A 182 5.48 -12.39 -26.92
N THR A 183 5.79 -12.40 -25.62
CA THR A 183 5.92 -11.17 -24.83
C THR A 183 7.32 -10.59 -25.01
N VAL A 184 7.43 -9.34 -25.45
CA VAL A 184 8.71 -8.68 -25.66
C VAL A 184 8.79 -7.41 -24.83
N HIS A 185 9.74 -7.38 -23.91
CA HIS A 185 10.06 -6.22 -23.09
C HIS A 185 11.28 -5.53 -23.66
N THR A 186 11.16 -4.26 -24.00
CA THR A 186 12.22 -3.47 -24.64
C THR A 186 12.79 -2.43 -23.68
N PHE A 187 14.11 -2.33 -23.61
CA PHE A 187 14.84 -1.43 -22.72
C PHE A 187 15.75 -0.50 -23.54
N GLY A 188 15.51 0.81 -23.43
CA GLY A 188 16.31 1.84 -24.07
C GLY A 188 17.42 2.34 -23.14
N LEU A 189 18.69 2.30 -23.58
CA LEU A 189 19.85 2.75 -22.80
C LEU A 189 20.45 4.06 -23.34
N GLY A 190 20.66 5.04 -22.46
CA GLY A 190 21.26 6.34 -22.81
C GLY A 190 20.40 7.20 -23.74
N ASP A 191 20.85 8.40 -24.07
CA ASP A 191 20.02 9.38 -24.79
C ASP A 191 19.85 9.09 -26.30
N GLU A 192 20.69 8.20 -26.84
CA GLU A 192 20.79 7.91 -28.28
C GLU A 192 19.86 6.80 -28.77
N HIS A 193 19.11 6.14 -27.86
CA HIS A 193 18.22 5.04 -28.24
C HIS A 193 16.98 5.54 -28.98
N ASP A 194 16.40 4.71 -29.85
CA ASP A 194 15.16 5.05 -30.56
C ASP A 194 13.92 4.58 -29.77
N PRO A 195 13.21 5.48 -29.05
CA PRO A 195 12.03 5.11 -28.29
C PRO A 195 10.86 4.70 -29.19
N LYS A 196 10.77 5.21 -30.42
CA LYS A 196 9.64 4.92 -31.33
C LYS A 196 9.67 3.46 -31.76
N VAL A 197 10.86 2.99 -32.16
CA VAL A 197 11.08 1.62 -32.60
C VAL A 197 10.89 0.64 -31.44
N LEU A 198 11.53 0.88 -30.29
CA LEU A 198 11.43 -0.01 -29.13
C LEU A 198 9.97 -0.11 -28.63
N LYS A 199 9.27 1.03 -28.54
CA LYS A 199 7.86 1.05 -28.19
C LYS A 199 6.98 0.34 -29.22
N ALA A 200 7.26 0.48 -30.51
CA ALA A 200 6.52 -0.23 -31.56
C ALA A 200 6.67 -1.75 -31.43
N VAL A 201 7.90 -2.25 -31.22
CA VAL A 201 8.18 -3.68 -30.99
C VAL A 201 7.46 -4.20 -29.75
N ALA A 202 7.53 -3.47 -28.62
CA ALA A 202 6.84 -3.84 -27.39
C ALA A 202 5.31 -3.89 -27.58
N ASN A 203 4.72 -2.88 -28.23
CA ASN A 203 3.29 -2.78 -28.47
C ASN A 203 2.76 -3.86 -29.44
N GLN A 204 3.59 -4.33 -30.37
CA GLN A 204 3.20 -5.42 -31.29
C GLN A 204 3.22 -6.81 -30.61
N SER A 205 3.88 -6.92 -29.45
CA SER A 205 4.02 -8.14 -28.67
C SER A 205 2.83 -8.39 -27.71
N ARG A 206 2.70 -9.60 -27.16
CA ARG A 206 1.63 -9.94 -26.20
C ARG A 206 1.94 -9.37 -24.81
N GLY A 207 1.45 -8.16 -24.53
CA GLY A 207 1.59 -7.52 -23.21
C GLY A 207 3.00 -7.03 -22.89
N GLY A 208 3.79 -6.72 -23.92
CA GLY A 208 5.13 -6.16 -23.78
C GLY A 208 5.14 -4.76 -23.16
N THR A 209 6.29 -4.38 -22.62
CA THR A 209 6.50 -3.06 -22.03
C THR A 209 7.75 -2.43 -22.60
N TYR A 210 7.74 -1.10 -22.73
CA TYR A 210 8.91 -0.31 -23.03
C TYR A 210 9.35 0.45 -21.78
N SER A 211 10.64 0.34 -21.45
CA SER A 211 11.27 0.99 -20.30
C SER A 211 12.42 1.88 -20.79
N ASP A 212 12.35 3.15 -20.43
CA ASP A 212 13.38 4.14 -20.71
C ASP A 212 14.39 4.17 -19.54
N CYS A 213 15.65 3.82 -19.81
CA CYS A 213 16.69 3.64 -18.79
C CYS A 213 17.85 4.65 -18.95
N ARG A 214 17.54 5.90 -19.34
CA ARG A 214 18.53 6.99 -19.51
C ARG A 214 19.39 7.31 -18.27
N SER A 215 18.83 7.22 -17.06
CA SER A 215 19.48 7.64 -15.80
C SER A 215 20.38 6.58 -15.13
N GLY A 216 20.79 5.53 -15.85
CA GLY A 216 21.74 4.52 -15.34
C GLY A 216 21.14 3.46 -14.40
N ASN A 217 19.81 3.35 -14.31
CA ASN A 217 19.13 2.36 -13.47
C ASN A 217 18.45 1.25 -14.26
N LEU A 218 19.19 0.66 -15.20
CA LEU A 218 18.76 -0.49 -15.99
C LEU A 218 18.33 -1.68 -15.10
N THR A 219 19.01 -1.89 -13.98
CA THR A 219 18.69 -2.94 -13.01
C THR A 219 17.27 -2.81 -12.45
N PHE A 220 16.77 -1.58 -12.25
CA PHE A 220 15.42 -1.34 -11.76
C PHE A 220 14.34 -1.70 -12.78
N GLY A 221 14.49 -1.26 -14.04
CA GLY A 221 13.59 -1.65 -15.12
C GLY A 221 13.54 -3.18 -15.30
N PHE A 222 14.70 -3.83 -15.14
CA PHE A 222 14.82 -5.27 -15.14
C PHE A 222 14.11 -5.94 -13.97
N ALA A 223 14.25 -5.40 -12.75
CA ALA A 223 13.56 -5.91 -11.57
C ALA A 223 12.03 -5.82 -11.71
N GLN A 224 11.51 -4.72 -12.26
CA GLN A 224 10.08 -4.54 -12.49
C GLN A 224 9.55 -5.56 -13.52
N CYS A 225 10.25 -5.72 -14.65
CA CYS A 225 9.89 -6.69 -15.68
C CYS A 225 9.93 -8.12 -15.14
N LEU A 226 11.03 -8.48 -14.45
CA LEU A 226 11.23 -9.81 -13.91
C LEU A 226 10.23 -10.12 -12.80
N GLY A 227 9.91 -9.16 -11.94
CA GLY A 227 8.88 -9.29 -10.91
C GLY A 227 7.54 -9.71 -11.49
N ARG A 228 7.12 -9.10 -12.62
CA ARG A 228 5.89 -9.49 -13.32
C ARG A 228 5.97 -10.90 -13.90
N LEU A 229 7.04 -11.22 -14.63
CA LEU A 229 7.22 -12.55 -15.23
C LEU A 229 7.25 -13.67 -14.20
N LEU A 230 7.89 -13.44 -13.05
CA LEU A 230 7.96 -14.39 -11.94
C LEU A 230 6.66 -14.44 -11.12
N SER A 231 5.74 -13.49 -11.31
CA SER A 231 4.49 -13.43 -10.55
C SER A 231 3.31 -14.06 -11.29
N VAL A 232 3.45 -14.45 -12.56
CA VAL A 232 2.35 -15.04 -13.35
C VAL A 232 1.90 -16.37 -12.74
N VAL A 233 0.64 -16.42 -12.31
CA VAL A 233 0.02 -17.64 -11.76
C VAL A 233 -0.86 -18.34 -12.79
N ALA A 234 -1.45 -17.63 -13.74
CA ALA A 234 -2.23 -18.22 -14.82
C ALA A 234 -2.05 -17.42 -16.11
N GLN A 235 -1.82 -18.15 -17.21
CA GLN A 235 -1.64 -17.56 -18.53
C GLN A 235 -2.95 -17.58 -19.30
N ASP A 236 -3.13 -16.62 -20.20
CA ASP A 236 -4.21 -16.68 -21.18
C ASP A 236 -5.61 -16.80 -20.54
N LEU A 237 -5.85 -16.08 -19.43
CA LEU A 237 -7.13 -16.11 -18.75
C LEU A 237 -8.21 -15.66 -19.73
N THR A 238 -9.16 -16.55 -19.96
CA THR A 238 -10.20 -16.39 -20.95
C THR A 238 -11.54 -16.60 -20.25
N PHE A 239 -12.36 -15.57 -20.27
CA PHE A 239 -13.71 -15.60 -19.76
C PHE A 239 -14.67 -16.08 -20.84
N VAL A 240 -15.59 -16.98 -20.48
CA VAL A 240 -16.61 -17.50 -21.39
C VAL A 240 -17.98 -17.38 -20.72
N SER A 241 -18.95 -16.86 -21.44
CA SER A 241 -20.34 -16.72 -20.98
C SER A 241 -21.32 -17.25 -22.01
N TYR A 242 -22.36 -17.93 -21.55
CA TYR A 242 -23.43 -18.45 -22.40
C TYR A 242 -24.80 -18.37 -21.71
N PHE A 243 -25.83 -18.07 -22.49
CA PHE A 243 -27.22 -18.03 -22.01
C PHE A 243 -27.84 -19.42 -22.07
N CYS A 244 -28.46 -19.86 -20.97
CA CYS A 244 -29.31 -21.05 -20.96
C CYS A 244 -30.71 -20.66 -21.45
N THR A 245 -30.87 -20.42 -22.75
CA THR A 245 -32.18 -20.34 -23.41
C THR A 245 -32.31 -21.47 -24.42
N ASP A 246 -33.54 -21.86 -24.73
CA ASP A 246 -33.91 -23.06 -25.51
C ASP A 246 -33.40 -23.09 -26.98
N ASP A 247 -32.51 -22.18 -27.39
CA ASP A 247 -31.92 -22.09 -28.74
C ASP A 247 -30.38 -21.91 -28.67
N ASP A 248 -29.68 -22.65 -29.54
CA ASP A 248 -28.22 -22.74 -29.72
C ASP A 248 -27.51 -21.38 -29.92
N GLY A 249 -27.25 -20.65 -28.84
CA GLY A 249 -26.42 -19.44 -28.85
C GLY A 249 -24.93 -19.76 -28.74
N ASP A 250 -24.11 -19.24 -29.66
CA ASP A 250 -22.64 -19.36 -29.58
C ASP A 250 -22.09 -18.70 -28.29
N PRO A 251 -21.15 -19.36 -27.57
CA PRO A 251 -20.59 -18.83 -26.33
C PRO A 251 -19.74 -17.58 -26.57
N ALA A 252 -20.05 -16.49 -25.87
CA ALA A 252 -19.25 -15.27 -25.93
C ALA A 252 -17.94 -15.47 -25.15
N THR A 253 -16.81 -15.27 -25.82
CA THR A 253 -15.46 -15.50 -25.27
C THR A 253 -14.67 -14.20 -25.23
N THR A 254 -14.17 -13.81 -24.06
CA THR A 254 -13.35 -12.61 -23.85
C THR A 254 -12.00 -13.00 -23.26
N ARG A 255 -10.93 -12.57 -23.92
CA ARG A 255 -9.56 -12.82 -23.46
C ARG A 255 -9.14 -11.73 -22.47
N LEU A 256 -8.87 -12.12 -21.23
CA LEU A 256 -8.46 -11.22 -20.15
C LEU A 256 -6.94 -11.09 -20.04
N GLY A 257 -6.16 -12.02 -20.61
CA GLY A 257 -4.69 -12.01 -20.56
C GLY A 257 -4.12 -12.74 -19.33
N ASP A 258 -2.82 -12.60 -19.05
CA ASP A 258 -2.18 -13.30 -17.93
C ASP A 258 -2.57 -12.67 -16.58
N ILE A 259 -2.66 -13.44 -15.49
CA ILE A 259 -2.95 -12.94 -14.14
C ILE A 259 -1.81 -13.28 -13.17
N CYS A 260 -1.40 -12.29 -12.39
CA CYS A 260 -0.30 -12.39 -11.42
C CYS A 260 -0.79 -12.75 -10.01
N ILE A 261 0.13 -13.22 -9.17
CA ILE A 261 -0.09 -13.44 -7.75
C ILE A 261 -0.56 -12.15 -7.08
N ASN A 262 -1.59 -12.23 -6.25
CA ASN A 262 -2.22 -11.10 -5.56
C ASN A 262 -2.81 -10.02 -6.49
N GLU A 263 -2.96 -10.30 -7.79
CA GLU A 263 -3.65 -9.43 -8.73
C GLU A 263 -5.17 -9.66 -8.65
N CYS A 264 -5.95 -8.58 -8.67
CA CYS A 264 -7.40 -8.62 -8.83
C CYS A 264 -7.79 -7.94 -10.15
N ARG A 265 -8.37 -8.69 -11.08
CA ARG A 265 -8.87 -8.17 -12.36
C ARG A 265 -10.40 -8.05 -12.31
N LYS A 266 -10.90 -6.84 -12.50
CA LYS A 266 -12.34 -6.53 -12.49
C LYS A 266 -12.88 -6.53 -13.91
N VAL A 267 -13.95 -7.29 -14.16
CA VAL A 267 -14.63 -7.38 -15.45
C VAL A 267 -16.10 -7.08 -15.23
N LEU A 268 -16.59 -5.99 -15.80
CA LEU A 268 -18.01 -5.65 -15.80
C LEU A 268 -18.66 -6.25 -17.05
N ILE A 269 -19.69 -7.07 -16.87
CA ILE A 269 -20.50 -7.62 -17.96
C ILE A 269 -21.88 -6.99 -17.95
N GLU A 270 -22.38 -6.65 -19.14
CA GLU A 270 -23.73 -6.15 -19.36
C GLU A 270 -24.54 -7.20 -20.14
N ILE A 271 -25.65 -7.63 -19.55
CA ILE A 271 -26.47 -8.76 -19.97
C ILE A 271 -27.81 -8.20 -20.41
N GLN A 272 -28.09 -8.21 -21.72
CA GLN A 272 -29.41 -7.88 -22.23
C GLN A 272 -30.30 -9.12 -22.21
N LEU A 273 -31.46 -9.03 -21.58
CA LEU A 273 -32.44 -10.11 -21.46
C LEU A 273 -33.52 -9.96 -22.53
N PRO A 274 -34.01 -11.07 -23.12
CA PRO A 274 -35.08 -10.99 -24.12
C PRO A 274 -36.41 -10.54 -23.48
N PRO A 275 -37.17 -9.64 -24.15
CA PRO A 275 -38.51 -9.25 -23.74
C PRO A 275 -39.49 -10.41 -24.02
N GLY A 276 -40.24 -10.89 -23.01
CA GLY A 276 -41.29 -11.89 -23.29
C GLY A 276 -41.78 -12.78 -22.15
N ARG A 277 -41.02 -13.01 -21.07
CA ARG A 277 -41.50 -13.81 -19.91
C ARG A 277 -41.87 -12.90 -18.74
N GLN A 278 -43.14 -12.92 -18.31
CA GLN A 278 -43.65 -12.17 -17.15
C GLN A 278 -43.29 -12.83 -15.79
N ARG A 279 -43.00 -14.13 -15.79
CA ARG A 279 -42.42 -14.89 -14.66
C ARG A 279 -41.41 -15.89 -15.21
N GLY A 280 -40.29 -16.05 -14.53
CA GLY A 280 -39.24 -17.00 -14.92
C GLY A 280 -37.89 -16.69 -14.28
N THR A 281 -36.97 -17.61 -14.42
CA THR A 281 -35.57 -17.46 -14.01
C THR A 281 -34.70 -17.55 -15.27
N ASP A 282 -34.02 -16.48 -15.66
CA ASP A 282 -32.99 -16.55 -16.70
C ASP A 282 -31.67 -16.95 -16.05
N VAL A 283 -31.00 -17.95 -16.61
CA VAL A 283 -29.72 -18.44 -16.07
C VAL A 283 -28.63 -18.17 -17.10
N LEU A 284 -27.71 -17.26 -16.76
CA LEU A 284 -26.47 -17.08 -17.51
C LEU A 284 -25.41 -17.96 -16.87
N GLN A 285 -24.78 -18.83 -17.63
CA GLN A 285 -23.72 -19.68 -17.13
C GLN A 285 -22.38 -19.10 -17.57
N VAL A 286 -21.51 -18.88 -16.59
CA VAL A 286 -20.21 -18.25 -16.82
C VAL A 286 -19.11 -19.17 -16.30
N PHE A 287 -18.01 -19.23 -17.04
CA PHE A 287 -16.82 -19.93 -16.59
C PHE A 287 -15.59 -19.23 -17.15
N PHE A 288 -14.42 -19.62 -16.65
CA PHE A 288 -13.17 -19.16 -17.23
C PHE A 288 -12.24 -20.33 -17.49
N ARG A 289 -11.34 -20.11 -18.44
CA ARG A 289 -10.27 -21.00 -18.81
C ARG A 289 -8.94 -20.28 -18.62
N TYR A 290 -7.92 -21.00 -18.20
CA TYR A 290 -6.55 -20.49 -18.20
C TYR A 290 -5.57 -21.60 -18.51
N LYS A 291 -4.36 -21.23 -18.91
CA LYS A 291 -3.24 -22.14 -19.15
C LYS A 291 -2.28 -22.11 -17.98
N PHE A 292 -1.83 -23.29 -17.56
CA PHE A 292 -0.75 -23.44 -16.58
C PHE A 292 0.02 -24.72 -16.85
N GLU A 293 1.36 -24.65 -16.93
CA GLU A 293 2.23 -25.81 -17.22
C GLU A 293 1.71 -26.63 -18.42
N GLY A 294 1.24 -25.96 -19.50
CA GLY A 294 0.87 -26.60 -20.76
C GLY A 294 -0.56 -27.12 -20.82
N GLU A 295 -1.20 -27.16 -19.67
CA GLU A 295 -2.54 -27.68 -19.48
C GLU A 295 -3.55 -26.55 -19.46
N ILE A 296 -4.72 -26.82 -20.05
CA ILE A 296 -5.86 -25.90 -19.99
C ILE A 296 -6.74 -26.32 -18.81
N TYR A 297 -6.91 -25.38 -17.89
CA TYR A 297 -7.77 -25.51 -16.73
C TYR A 297 -9.06 -24.74 -16.97
N GLU A 298 -10.19 -25.32 -16.60
CA GLU A 298 -11.51 -24.70 -16.74
C GLU A 298 -12.27 -24.75 -15.42
N GLN A 299 -12.89 -23.61 -15.06
CA GLN A 299 -13.81 -23.55 -13.92
C GLN A 299 -15.05 -24.38 -14.17
N ASN A 300 -15.52 -25.07 -13.13
CA ASN A 300 -16.91 -25.49 -13.11
C ASN A 300 -17.79 -24.25 -13.32
N PRO A 301 -18.77 -24.30 -14.23
CA PRO A 301 -19.49 -23.09 -14.53
C PRO A 301 -20.28 -22.58 -13.33
N VAL A 302 -20.24 -21.27 -13.16
CA VAL A 302 -20.97 -20.53 -12.15
C VAL A 302 -22.27 -20.04 -12.78
N LEU A 303 -23.38 -20.32 -12.13
CA LEU A 303 -24.70 -19.90 -12.59
C LEU A 303 -25.02 -18.52 -12.04
N ILE A 304 -25.19 -17.59 -12.94
CA ILE A 304 -25.75 -16.28 -12.69
C ILE A 304 -27.27 -16.38 -12.89
N THR A 305 -28.02 -16.25 -11.80
CA THR A 305 -29.47 -16.52 -11.80
C THR A 305 -30.25 -15.22 -11.68
N VAL A 306 -31.06 -14.90 -12.70
CA VAL A 306 -31.90 -13.70 -12.76
C VAL A 306 -33.36 -14.08 -12.55
N ARG A 307 -33.96 -13.68 -11.43
CA ARG A 307 -35.39 -13.91 -11.17
C ARG A 307 -36.24 -12.74 -11.69
N ARG A 308 -37.26 -13.03 -12.49
CA ARG A 308 -38.29 -12.08 -12.92
C ARG A 308 -39.49 -12.14 -11.96
N THR A 309 -39.87 -11.02 -11.36
CA THR A 309 -41.02 -10.92 -10.42
C THR A 309 -42.07 -9.92 -10.90
N VAL A 310 -43.34 -10.21 -10.59
CA VAL A 310 -44.52 -9.41 -11.03
C VAL A 310 -44.90 -8.31 -10.02
N GLU A 311 -44.42 -8.42 -8.78
CA GLU A 311 -44.70 -7.47 -7.71
C GLU A 311 -43.41 -6.75 -7.32
N ALA A 312 -43.38 -5.45 -7.59
CA ALA A 312 -42.33 -4.57 -7.12
C ALA A 312 -42.56 -4.24 -5.64
N THR A 313 -42.19 -5.14 -4.73
CA THR A 313 -41.75 -4.70 -3.41
C THR A 313 -40.40 -4.02 -3.59
N GLN A 314 -40.37 -2.69 -3.55
CA GLN A 314 -39.16 -1.90 -3.53
C GLN A 314 -38.28 -2.33 -2.34
N GLN A 315 -37.33 -3.22 -2.59
CA GLN A 315 -36.09 -3.24 -1.83
C GLN A 315 -35.18 -2.21 -2.48
N THR A 316 -34.94 -1.10 -1.78
CA THR A 316 -34.03 -0.04 -2.18
C THR A 316 -32.63 -0.59 -2.44
N LEU A 317 -32.24 -0.61 -3.72
CA LEU A 317 -30.87 -0.84 -4.17
C LEU A 317 -29.96 0.35 -3.79
N PRO A 318 -28.66 0.12 -3.53
CA PRO A 318 -27.67 1.19 -3.49
C PRO A 318 -27.41 1.71 -4.90
N THR A 319 -27.70 2.99 -5.16
CA THR A 319 -27.42 3.65 -6.45
C THR A 319 -25.92 3.96 -6.62
N LEU A 320 -25.31 3.44 -7.69
CA LEU A 320 -24.07 3.97 -8.26
C LEU A 320 -24.39 5.29 -9.02
N PRO A 321 -23.56 6.34 -8.93
CA PRO A 321 -23.79 7.59 -9.65
C PRO A 321 -23.35 7.47 -11.11
N ASP A 322 -24.28 7.63 -12.06
CA ASP A 322 -23.97 7.70 -13.49
C ASP A 322 -23.91 9.16 -13.98
N VAL A 323 -22.97 9.40 -14.88
CA VAL A 323 -22.59 10.72 -15.40
C VAL A 323 -23.26 10.95 -16.76
N ARG A 324 -24.18 11.93 -16.77
CA ARG A 324 -24.60 12.85 -17.86
C ARG A 324 -25.23 12.30 -19.17
N ALA A 325 -26.44 12.78 -19.48
CA ALA A 325 -26.66 13.88 -20.44
C ALA A 325 -28.13 14.38 -20.39
N GLU A 326 -28.31 15.61 -20.89
CA GLU A 326 -29.44 16.55 -20.79
C GLU A 326 -30.76 16.06 -21.44
N GLU A 327 -31.94 16.41 -20.87
CA GLU A 327 -32.78 17.53 -21.32
C GLU A 327 -34.20 17.53 -20.67
N ILE A 328 -34.66 18.75 -20.33
CA ILE A 328 -36.06 19.22 -20.32
C ILE A 328 -37.04 18.60 -19.30
N CYS A 329 -37.30 19.35 -18.22
CA CYS A 329 -38.68 19.76 -17.88
C CYS A 329 -38.71 21.07 -17.08
N ARG A 330 -39.23 22.10 -17.76
CA ARG A 330 -39.64 23.41 -17.24
C ARG A 330 -40.76 23.28 -16.20
N ARG A 331 -40.66 24.03 -15.09
CA ARG A 331 -41.75 24.71 -14.33
C ARG A 331 -41.09 25.54 -13.22
N ILE A 332 -40.74 26.80 -13.51
CA ILE A 332 -41.54 28.02 -13.28
C ILE A 332 -41.83 28.28 -11.78
N ASP A 333 -41.18 29.35 -11.32
CA ASP A 333 -41.54 30.32 -10.28
C ASP A 333 -41.88 29.88 -8.85
N ARG A 334 -41.07 30.37 -7.90
CA ARG A 334 -41.42 31.62 -7.20
C ARG A 334 -40.21 32.24 -6.50
N THR A 335 -39.87 33.42 -6.99
CA THR A 335 -39.10 34.48 -6.35
C THR A 335 -39.67 34.85 -4.98
N ARG A 336 -38.80 35.02 -3.99
CA ARG A 336 -38.94 36.05 -2.96
C ARG A 336 -37.55 36.58 -2.58
N VAL A 337 -37.36 37.84 -2.95
CA VAL A 337 -36.27 38.74 -2.58
C VAL A 337 -36.63 39.40 -1.27
N CYS A 338 -35.71 39.48 -0.31
CA CYS A 338 -35.60 40.55 0.69
C CYS A 338 -34.12 40.76 1.04
N PHE A 339 -33.78 42.02 1.29
CA PHE A 339 -32.46 42.65 1.28
C PHE A 339 -31.75 42.68 2.66
N ASP A 340 -30.43 42.85 2.57
CA ASP A 340 -29.46 43.49 3.48
C ASP A 340 -29.21 42.96 4.91
N GLY A 341 -27.95 42.53 5.11
CA GLY A 341 -27.06 43.14 6.10
C GLY A 341 -27.09 42.59 7.53
N ASP A 342 -26.33 41.52 7.80
CA ASP A 342 -25.40 41.46 8.94
C ASP A 342 -24.53 40.20 8.87
N ASP A 343 -23.20 40.36 8.97
CA ASP A 343 -22.19 39.30 8.98
C ASP A 343 -22.22 38.53 10.32
N ARG A 344 -23.17 37.60 10.45
CA ARG A 344 -23.12 36.53 11.44
C ARG A 344 -23.49 35.22 10.75
N MET A 345 -22.49 34.38 10.46
CA MET A 345 -22.76 33.01 10.01
C MET A 345 -23.48 32.26 11.13
N SER A 346 -24.80 32.14 11.01
CA SER A 346 -25.63 31.26 11.82
C SER A 346 -25.43 29.83 11.35
N PHE A 347 -24.74 29.03 12.17
CA PHE A 347 -24.77 27.58 12.08
C PHE A 347 -25.94 27.08 12.92
N ASP A 348 -27.15 27.24 12.40
CA ASP A 348 -28.37 26.72 13.04
C ASP A 348 -29.00 25.69 12.11
N ASP A 349 -29.06 24.45 12.59
CA ASP A 349 -30.08 23.43 12.34
C ASP A 349 -29.66 22.15 13.10
N ASP A 350 -30.06 22.05 14.37
CA ASP A 350 -29.93 20.86 15.24
C ASP A 350 -31.05 19.84 14.97
N GLU A 351 -30.70 18.53 14.94
CA GLU A 351 -31.43 17.33 15.44
C GLU A 351 -30.83 16.03 14.83
N GLN A 352 -30.71 14.84 15.44
CA GLN A 352 -30.90 14.28 16.79
C GLN A 352 -29.76 13.26 17.03
N ILE A 353 -29.48 12.97 18.30
CA ILE A 353 -28.57 11.92 18.76
C ILE A 353 -29.09 10.54 18.30
N VAL A 354 -28.38 9.91 17.37
CA VAL A 354 -28.61 8.50 17.00
C VAL A 354 -28.06 7.62 18.12
N VAL A 355 -28.95 6.85 18.76
CA VAL A 355 -28.60 5.76 19.69
C VAL A 355 -27.51 4.90 19.03
N PRO A 356 -26.39 4.60 19.72
CA PRO A 356 -25.32 3.82 19.11
C PRO A 356 -25.90 2.48 18.61
N PRO A 357 -25.70 2.11 17.33
CA PRO A 357 -26.11 0.81 16.84
C PRO A 357 -25.43 -0.26 17.69
N GLU A 358 -26.18 -1.31 18.05
CA GLU A 358 -25.60 -2.50 18.67
C GLU A 358 -24.46 -3.02 17.77
N PRO A 359 -23.31 -3.43 18.34
CA PRO A 359 -22.19 -3.91 17.55
C PRO A 359 -22.65 -5.11 16.70
N LYS A 360 -22.41 -5.06 15.40
CA LYS A 360 -22.61 -6.22 14.54
C LYS A 360 -21.42 -7.17 14.72
N PRO A 361 -21.62 -8.49 14.63
CA PRO A 361 -20.50 -9.43 14.59
C PRO A 361 -19.57 -9.08 13.41
N ILE A 362 -18.26 -9.18 13.63
CA ILE A 362 -17.25 -8.91 12.60
C ILE A 362 -17.54 -9.74 11.35
N VAL A 363 -17.51 -9.10 10.17
CA VAL A 363 -17.38 -9.81 8.90
C VAL A 363 -15.95 -10.37 8.84
N PRO A 364 -15.76 -11.70 8.74
CA PRO A 364 -14.42 -12.29 8.67
C PRO A 364 -13.62 -11.70 7.50
N GLY A 365 -12.38 -11.26 7.75
CA GLY A 365 -11.44 -10.87 6.68
C GLY A 365 -10.99 -9.40 6.60
N ARG A 366 -11.47 -8.49 7.47
CA ARG A 366 -11.00 -7.07 7.49
C ARG A 366 -9.77 -6.85 8.35
N VAL A 367 -9.83 -7.34 9.59
CA VAL A 367 -8.77 -7.23 10.58
C VAL A 367 -8.42 -8.62 11.05
N LYS A 368 -7.15 -8.97 10.99
CA LYS A 368 -6.61 -10.23 11.50
C LYS A 368 -5.81 -9.95 12.76
N LEU A 369 -6.14 -10.65 13.84
CA LEU A 369 -5.37 -10.65 15.07
C LEU A 369 -4.52 -11.93 15.15
N VAL A 370 -3.21 -11.76 15.24
CA VAL A 370 -2.25 -12.84 15.51
C VAL A 370 -1.65 -12.63 16.90
N ILE A 371 -1.74 -13.66 17.74
CA ILE A 371 -1.22 -13.66 19.12
C ILE A 371 0.05 -14.53 19.14
N ARG A 372 1.15 -13.98 19.67
CA ARG A 372 2.42 -14.71 19.88
C ARG A 372 2.87 -14.58 21.32
N ASN A 373 2.94 -15.69 22.02
CA ASN A 373 3.47 -15.82 23.39
C ASN A 373 4.15 -17.17 23.55
N ASN A 374 5.02 -17.31 24.55
CA ASN A 374 5.51 -18.62 24.94
C ASN A 374 4.33 -19.44 25.46
N ASP A 375 4.10 -20.59 24.85
CA ASP A 375 3.01 -21.51 25.17
C ASP A 375 3.35 -22.38 26.38
N LYS A 376 4.63 -22.53 26.73
CA LYS A 376 5.12 -23.24 27.91
C LYS A 376 5.71 -22.27 28.93
N VAL A 377 5.20 -22.35 30.15
CA VAL A 377 5.46 -21.39 31.22
C VAL A 377 5.76 -22.14 32.52
N PRO A 378 6.71 -21.69 33.36
CA PRO A 378 7.03 -22.40 34.59
C PRO A 378 5.85 -22.38 35.58
N MET A 379 5.83 -23.36 36.48
CA MET A 379 4.80 -23.46 37.53
C MET A 379 4.85 -22.28 38.51
N ASP A 380 6.03 -21.73 38.78
CA ASP A 380 6.21 -20.58 39.67
C ASP A 380 5.76 -19.26 39.04
N ASP A 381 5.62 -18.23 39.89
CA ASP A 381 5.28 -16.87 39.49
C ASP A 381 6.28 -16.35 38.44
N ASN A 382 5.77 -15.84 37.33
CA ASN A 382 6.61 -15.31 36.26
C ASN A 382 5.90 -14.23 35.46
N THR A 383 6.66 -13.48 34.66
CA THR A 383 6.13 -12.46 33.75
C THR A 383 6.26 -12.95 32.31
N GLN A 384 5.14 -12.99 31.60
CA GLN A 384 5.07 -13.35 30.18
C GLN A 384 4.98 -12.11 29.32
N LYS A 385 5.68 -12.12 28.18
CA LYS A 385 5.50 -11.12 27.13
C LYS A 385 4.60 -11.69 26.03
N VAL A 386 3.54 -10.97 25.72
CA VAL A 386 2.54 -11.35 24.72
C VAL A 386 2.54 -10.31 23.62
N LEU A 387 2.81 -10.73 22.38
CA LEU A 387 2.75 -9.88 21.20
C LEU A 387 1.42 -10.09 20.48
N LEU A 388 0.65 -9.02 20.36
CA LEU A 388 -0.57 -8.95 19.56
C LEU A 388 -0.26 -8.20 18.27
N THR A 389 -0.55 -8.80 17.12
CA THR A 389 -0.37 -8.18 15.80
C THR A 389 -1.72 -8.06 15.11
N PHE A 390 -2.14 -6.83 14.84
CA PHE A 390 -3.35 -6.52 14.06
C PHE A 390 -2.96 -6.21 12.62
N THR A 391 -3.55 -6.90 11.64
CA THR A 391 -3.26 -6.71 10.22
C THR A 391 -4.53 -6.41 9.44
N GLY A 392 -4.51 -5.38 8.58
CA GLY A 392 -5.61 -5.09 7.66
C GLY A 392 -5.55 -6.00 6.41
N GLU A 393 -6.62 -6.70 6.05
CA GLU A 393 -6.59 -7.71 4.97
C GLU A 393 -7.49 -7.40 3.74
N GLU A 394 -8.52 -6.55 3.85
CA GLU A 394 -9.51 -6.35 2.78
C GLU A 394 -9.22 -5.16 1.85
N ASN A 395 -9.49 -5.27 0.54
CA ASN A 395 -9.19 -4.23 -0.47
C ASN A 395 -10.28 -3.14 -0.66
N SER A 396 -11.23 -2.99 0.26
CA SER A 396 -12.27 -1.95 0.19
C SER A 396 -12.00 -0.83 1.19
N ARG A 397 -11.67 0.36 0.68
CA ARG A 397 -11.41 1.56 1.49
C ARG A 397 -12.68 2.36 1.75
N SER A 398 -12.72 3.06 2.88
CA SER A 398 -13.74 4.09 3.12
C SER A 398 -13.48 5.35 2.26
N PRO A 399 -14.53 6.07 1.82
CA PRO A 399 -14.37 7.41 1.24
C PRO A 399 -13.74 8.38 2.24
N VAL A 400 -12.98 9.36 1.75
CA VAL A 400 -12.26 10.30 2.62
C VAL A 400 -12.78 11.73 2.52
N ASP A 401 -12.67 12.47 3.62
CA ASP A 401 -12.83 13.91 3.73
C ASP A 401 -11.49 14.50 4.14
N ILE A 402 -10.88 15.23 3.23
CA ILE A 402 -9.58 15.87 3.47
C ILE A 402 -9.79 17.38 3.54
N VAL A 403 -9.17 18.00 4.55
CA VAL A 403 -8.99 19.45 4.60
C VAL A 403 -7.50 19.74 4.53
N GLY A 404 -7.06 20.36 3.43
CA GLY A 404 -5.69 20.86 3.31
C GLY A 404 -5.60 22.25 3.91
N VAL A 405 -4.84 22.41 4.99
CA VAL A 405 -4.55 23.67 5.66
C VAL A 405 -3.12 24.06 5.28
N LEU A 406 -3.02 25.02 4.36
CA LEU A 406 -1.80 25.36 3.64
C LEU A 406 -1.25 26.71 4.12
N ASP A 407 0.02 26.72 4.49
CA ASP A 407 0.75 27.95 4.79
C ASP A 407 1.00 28.73 3.49
N VAL A 408 0.69 30.01 3.53
CA VAL A 408 1.03 30.98 2.47
C VAL A 408 1.67 32.23 3.07
N SER A 409 2.38 32.07 4.19
CA SER A 409 3.22 33.09 4.80
C SER A 409 4.26 33.64 3.80
N ALA A 410 4.82 34.82 4.08
CA ALA A 410 5.87 35.39 3.24
C ALA A 410 7.15 34.52 3.18
N SER A 411 7.42 33.67 4.18
CA SER A 411 8.59 32.76 4.16
C SER A 411 8.47 31.64 3.13
N MET A 412 7.25 31.35 2.64
CA MET A 412 7.01 30.39 1.57
C MET A 412 7.48 30.87 0.20
N GLU A 413 7.86 32.15 0.08
CA GLU A 413 8.39 32.77 -1.14
C GLU A 413 9.87 32.38 -1.37
N ASP A 414 10.58 32.00 -0.30
CA ASP A 414 11.96 31.54 -0.38
C ASP A 414 12.05 30.14 -0.99
N ASP A 415 13.21 29.79 -1.57
CA ASP A 415 13.60 28.43 -2.00
C ASP A 415 12.53 27.59 -2.75
N ASP A 416 11.69 28.22 -3.59
CA ASP A 416 10.60 27.56 -4.34
C ASP A 416 9.61 26.77 -3.46
N ARG A 417 9.51 27.08 -2.17
CA ARG A 417 8.72 26.31 -1.18
C ARG A 417 7.24 26.27 -1.52
N LEU A 418 6.69 27.41 -1.93
CA LEU A 418 5.31 27.49 -2.37
C LEU A 418 5.05 26.65 -3.63
N GLU A 419 6.02 26.59 -4.55
CA GLU A 419 5.89 25.78 -5.77
C GLU A 419 5.96 24.27 -5.45
N GLU A 420 6.81 23.85 -4.52
CA GLU A 420 6.82 22.48 -4.00
C GLU A 420 5.51 22.11 -3.28
N LEU A 421 4.95 23.04 -2.49
CA LEU A 421 3.62 22.87 -1.89
C LEU A 421 2.53 22.71 -2.96
N LYS A 422 2.56 23.53 -4.02
CA LYS A 422 1.62 23.43 -5.14
C LYS A 422 1.75 22.06 -5.83
N LYS A 423 2.97 21.62 -6.17
CA LYS A 423 3.21 20.30 -6.77
C LYS A 423 2.67 19.16 -5.91
N ALA A 424 2.96 19.19 -4.60
CA ALA A 424 2.47 18.18 -3.66
C ALA A 424 0.94 18.15 -3.56
N MET A 425 0.30 19.32 -3.53
CA MET A 425 -1.17 19.41 -3.49
C MET A 425 -1.83 19.00 -4.81
N LEU A 426 -1.22 19.32 -5.96
CA LEU A 426 -1.67 18.83 -7.26
C LEU A 426 -1.56 17.31 -7.35
N PHE A 427 -0.49 16.73 -6.79
CA PHE A 427 -0.38 15.27 -6.66
C PHE A 427 -1.54 14.69 -5.85
N VAL A 428 -1.89 15.29 -4.70
CA VAL A 428 -3.06 14.85 -3.92
C VAL A 428 -4.34 14.89 -4.75
N VAL A 429 -4.63 16.03 -5.41
CA VAL A 429 -5.83 16.18 -6.25
C VAL A 429 -5.87 15.13 -7.37
N SER A 430 -4.72 14.78 -7.94
CA SER A 430 -4.63 13.76 -9.00
C SER A 430 -5.06 12.36 -8.51
N LYS A 431 -4.74 11.99 -7.27
CA LYS A 431 -5.01 10.67 -6.68
C LYS A 431 -6.38 10.52 -6.05
N LEU A 432 -7.05 11.63 -5.73
CA LEU A 432 -8.41 11.58 -5.20
C LEU A 432 -9.40 11.07 -6.26
N SER A 433 -10.36 10.26 -5.82
CA SER A 433 -11.42 9.73 -6.66
C SER A 433 -12.71 10.57 -6.53
N PRO A 434 -13.69 10.40 -7.44
CA PRO A 434 -14.94 11.15 -7.38
C PRO A 434 -15.80 10.93 -6.13
N VAL A 435 -15.50 9.90 -5.31
CA VAL A 435 -16.19 9.64 -4.03
C VAL A 435 -15.56 10.36 -2.85
N ASP A 436 -14.35 10.93 -3.01
CA ASP A 436 -13.62 11.65 -1.97
C ASP A 436 -13.99 13.14 -1.97
N ARG A 437 -13.85 13.80 -0.81
CA ARG A 437 -14.09 15.24 -0.68
C ARG A 437 -12.83 15.97 -0.25
N LEU A 438 -12.60 17.14 -0.83
CA LEU A 438 -11.49 18.01 -0.50
C LEU A 438 -11.99 19.43 -0.21
N SER A 439 -11.44 20.07 0.81
CA SER A 439 -11.54 21.50 1.07
C SER A 439 -10.13 22.06 1.25
N ILE A 440 -9.87 23.25 0.73
CA ILE A 440 -8.58 23.93 0.90
C ILE A 440 -8.79 25.17 1.76
N VAL A 441 -7.96 25.29 2.80
CA VAL A 441 -7.81 26.47 3.64
C VAL A 441 -6.40 26.98 3.41
N LYS A 442 -6.26 28.25 3.05
CA LYS A 442 -4.97 28.94 3.10
C LYS A 442 -4.91 29.78 4.36
N TYR A 443 -3.76 29.86 5.00
CA TYR A 443 -3.57 30.74 6.13
C TYR A 443 -2.26 31.52 6.03
N SER A 444 -2.29 32.74 6.56
CA SER A 444 -1.12 33.52 6.89
C SER A 444 -1.41 34.26 8.19
N THR A 445 -1.55 35.60 8.19
CA THR A 445 -2.05 36.36 9.36
C THR A 445 -3.52 36.02 9.68
N ASN A 446 -4.28 35.66 8.64
CA ASN A 446 -5.68 35.21 8.73
C ASN A 446 -5.84 33.90 7.98
N ALA A 447 -6.82 33.09 8.38
CA ALA A 447 -7.21 31.88 7.67
C ALA A 447 -8.39 32.17 6.74
N LYS A 448 -8.34 31.63 5.51
CA LYS A 448 -9.42 31.73 4.54
C LYS A 448 -9.66 30.39 3.87
N ARG A 449 -10.92 29.94 3.91
CA ARG A 449 -11.39 28.80 3.13
C ARG A 449 -11.48 29.19 1.65
N LEU A 450 -10.73 28.50 0.79
CA LEU A 450 -10.72 28.73 -0.65
C LEU A 450 -11.86 28.03 -1.37
N CYS A 451 -12.25 26.84 -0.91
CA CYS A 451 -13.35 26.09 -1.51
C CYS A 451 -14.14 25.32 -0.45
N PRO A 452 -15.45 25.08 -0.67
CA PRO A 452 -16.25 24.24 0.20
C PRO A 452 -15.82 22.77 0.16
N LEU A 453 -16.16 22.00 1.20
CA LEU A 453 -15.85 20.57 1.27
C LEU A 453 -16.82 19.82 0.38
N ARG A 454 -16.37 19.41 -0.81
CA ARG A 454 -17.23 18.76 -1.82
C ARG A 454 -16.49 17.69 -2.61
N LEU A 455 -17.26 16.87 -3.33
CA LEU A 455 -16.77 15.71 -4.07
C LEU A 455 -15.82 16.11 -5.20
N VAL A 456 -14.72 15.38 -5.33
CA VAL A 456 -13.65 15.62 -6.31
C VAL A 456 -14.05 15.09 -7.70
N THR A 457 -15.06 15.73 -8.27
CA THR A 457 -15.50 15.52 -9.67
C THR A 457 -14.46 16.05 -10.65
N PRO A 458 -14.44 15.60 -11.92
CA PRO A 458 -13.49 16.10 -12.93
C PRO A 458 -13.52 17.63 -13.08
N SER A 459 -14.70 18.24 -13.05
CA SER A 459 -14.83 19.71 -13.10
C SER A 459 -14.29 20.38 -11.84
N PHE A 460 -14.48 19.78 -10.66
CA PHE A 460 -13.91 20.33 -9.43
C PHE A 460 -12.40 20.15 -9.37
N LYS A 461 -11.84 19.08 -9.95
CA LYS A 461 -10.38 18.91 -10.06
C LYS A 461 -9.74 20.09 -10.78
N THR A 462 -10.26 20.50 -11.93
CA THR A 462 -9.75 21.66 -12.67
C THR A 462 -9.87 22.96 -11.86
N GLU A 463 -10.96 23.14 -11.10
CA GLU A 463 -11.09 24.29 -10.21
C GLU A 463 -10.06 24.27 -9.07
N LEU A 464 -9.83 23.10 -8.45
CA LEU A 464 -8.82 22.91 -7.42
C LEU A 464 -7.42 23.21 -7.96
N GLU A 465 -7.09 22.72 -9.16
CA GLU A 465 -5.82 23.00 -9.84
C GLU A 465 -5.61 24.51 -10.03
N ASN A 466 -6.64 25.23 -10.48
CA ASN A 466 -6.57 26.69 -10.63
C ASN A 466 -6.42 27.40 -9.27
N LEU A 467 -7.13 26.96 -8.23
CA LEU A 467 -7.02 27.53 -6.88
C LEU A 467 -5.63 27.31 -6.28
N ILE A 468 -5.03 26.13 -6.49
CA ILE A 468 -3.68 25.79 -6.00
C ILE A 468 -2.64 26.61 -6.76
N ASN A 469 -2.72 26.66 -8.09
CA ASN A 469 -1.79 27.43 -8.92
C ASN A 469 -1.83 28.94 -8.60
N GLY A 470 -2.99 29.46 -8.21
CA GLY A 470 -3.19 30.85 -7.79
C GLY A 470 -2.85 31.16 -6.33
N LEU A 471 -2.20 30.26 -5.59
CA LEU A 471 -1.67 30.56 -4.26
C LEU A 471 -0.47 31.53 -4.37
N GLU A 472 -0.45 32.52 -3.48
CA GLU A 472 0.57 33.57 -3.39
C GLU A 472 1.01 33.72 -1.93
N ALA A 473 2.32 33.86 -1.69
CA ALA A 473 2.94 34.01 -0.39
C ALA A 473 2.77 35.45 0.12
N VAL A 474 2.00 35.66 1.19
CA VAL A 474 1.75 36.97 1.79
C VAL A 474 1.43 36.86 3.28
N GLY A 475 2.07 37.69 4.10
CA GLY A 475 1.70 37.92 5.50
C GLY A 475 2.48 37.08 6.50
N GLY A 476 2.01 37.04 7.75
CA GLY A 476 2.63 36.27 8.84
C GLY A 476 2.14 34.82 8.91
N THR A 477 2.43 34.13 10.02
CA THR A 477 2.11 32.70 10.20
C THR A 477 1.24 32.49 11.45
N ASN A 478 -0.09 32.50 11.29
CA ASN A 478 -1.06 32.22 12.37
C ASN A 478 -1.63 30.80 12.23
N MET A 479 -0.88 29.83 12.78
CA MET A 479 -1.22 28.41 12.75
C MET A 479 -2.55 28.10 13.45
N ALA A 480 -2.86 28.76 14.57
CA ALA A 480 -4.07 28.50 15.35
C ALA A 480 -5.34 28.81 14.54
N LYS A 481 -5.39 29.96 13.83
CA LYS A 481 -6.53 30.30 12.96
C LYS A 481 -6.68 29.29 11.82
N GLY A 482 -5.58 28.86 11.21
CA GLY A 482 -5.58 27.85 10.16
C GLY A 482 -6.18 26.53 10.66
N LEU A 483 -5.72 26.08 11.83
CA LEU A 483 -6.16 24.85 12.47
C LEU A 483 -7.64 24.91 12.87
N CYS A 484 -8.08 25.98 13.53
CA CYS A 484 -9.47 26.19 13.91
C CYS A 484 -10.40 26.16 12.68
N MET A 485 -10.04 26.85 11.59
CA MET A 485 -10.83 26.82 10.36
C MET A 485 -10.94 25.41 9.77
N GLY A 486 -9.84 24.66 9.77
CA GLY A 486 -9.83 23.28 9.28
C GLY A 486 -10.73 22.36 10.12
N LEU A 487 -10.68 22.52 11.45
CA LEU A 487 -11.51 21.80 12.39
C LEU A 487 -12.99 22.14 12.24
N ASP A 488 -13.33 23.42 12.09
CA ASP A 488 -14.70 23.89 11.88
C ASP A 488 -15.32 23.27 10.62
N ILE A 489 -14.56 23.19 9.53
CA ILE A 489 -15.03 22.57 8.27
C ILE A 489 -15.43 21.10 8.48
N LEU A 490 -14.65 20.35 9.29
CA LEU A 490 -14.95 18.94 9.59
C LEU A 490 -16.03 18.78 10.67
N LYS A 491 -16.13 19.73 11.62
CA LYS A 491 -17.14 19.76 12.67
C LYS A 491 -18.54 19.96 12.09
N TYR A 492 -18.72 20.90 11.16
CA TYR A 492 -20.02 21.27 10.59
C TYR A 492 -20.41 20.50 9.31
N ARG A 493 -19.75 19.38 8.99
CA ARG A 493 -20.08 18.59 7.78
C ARG A 493 -21.40 17.82 7.97
N LYS A 494 -22.30 17.92 6.98
CA LYS A 494 -23.63 17.26 7.02
C LYS A 494 -23.59 15.74 6.87
N CYS A 495 -22.58 15.20 6.19
CA CYS A 495 -22.46 13.76 5.94
C CYS A 495 -21.12 13.26 6.48
N SER A 496 -21.10 12.68 7.68
CA SER A 496 -19.88 12.16 8.33
C SER A 496 -19.85 10.63 8.42
N ARG A 497 -21.01 9.97 8.28
CA ARG A 497 -21.14 8.51 8.42
C ARG A 497 -20.35 7.78 7.33
N GLY A 498 -19.52 6.82 7.74
CA GLY A 498 -18.74 5.97 6.84
C GLY A 498 -17.54 6.64 6.17
N ARG A 499 -17.20 7.88 6.55
CA ARG A 499 -16.11 8.63 5.91
C ARG A 499 -14.95 8.88 6.87
N VAL A 500 -13.73 8.60 6.40
CA VAL A 500 -12.51 8.95 7.14
C VAL A 500 -12.30 10.46 7.03
N ALA A 501 -11.93 11.12 8.12
CA ALA A 501 -11.70 12.56 8.16
C ALA A 501 -10.25 12.84 8.54
N ALA A 502 -9.56 13.65 7.75
CA ALA A 502 -8.21 14.06 8.09
C ALA A 502 -7.93 15.52 7.70
N ILE A 503 -7.13 16.19 8.52
CA ILE A 503 -6.52 17.47 8.19
C ILE A 503 -5.08 17.21 7.79
N ILE A 504 -4.69 17.74 6.63
CA ILE A 504 -3.29 17.85 6.22
C ILE A 504 -2.88 19.27 6.53
N PHE A 505 -2.03 19.45 7.54
CA PHE A 505 -1.62 20.76 8.05
C PHE A 505 -0.15 21.00 7.72
N MET A 506 0.14 22.10 7.03
CA MET A 506 1.49 22.42 6.55
C MET A 506 1.96 23.73 7.13
N SER A 507 3.23 23.82 7.53
CA SER A 507 3.88 25.09 7.86
C SER A 507 5.39 25.05 7.62
N ASP A 508 5.95 26.19 7.21
CA ASP A 508 7.39 26.38 6.97
C ASP A 508 8.09 27.27 8.00
N GLY A 509 7.34 27.87 8.91
CA GLY A 509 7.84 28.92 9.79
C GLY A 509 7.37 28.79 11.24
N MET A 510 7.89 29.66 12.10
CA MET A 510 7.47 29.78 13.49
C MET A 510 6.10 30.46 13.58
N GLN A 511 5.28 30.07 14.56
CA GLN A 511 4.02 30.77 14.82
C GLN A 511 4.30 32.22 15.26
N THR A 512 3.59 33.17 14.64
CA THR A 512 3.77 34.62 14.88
C THR A 512 2.67 35.21 15.77
N SER A 513 1.69 34.40 16.16
CA SER A 513 0.46 34.83 16.83
C SER A 513 0.00 33.75 17.82
N ASP A 514 -1.31 33.61 18.03
CA ASP A 514 -1.94 32.66 18.95
C ASP A 514 -1.29 31.27 18.95
N ASP A 515 -1.15 30.69 20.13
CA ASP A 515 -0.47 29.41 20.32
C ASP A 515 -1.34 28.23 19.87
N ALA A 516 -0.96 27.62 18.75
CA ALA A 516 -1.68 26.50 18.17
C ALA A 516 -1.64 25.23 19.04
N CYS A 517 -0.71 25.14 20.01
CA CYS A 517 -0.65 24.02 20.96
C CYS A 517 -1.91 23.92 21.84
N ASN A 518 -2.60 25.04 22.06
CA ASN A 518 -3.77 25.12 22.95
C ASN A 518 -5.11 24.88 22.24
N VAL A 519 -5.09 24.61 20.92
CA VAL A 519 -6.31 24.35 20.15
C VAL A 519 -6.80 22.93 20.42
N GLU A 520 -8.05 22.78 20.83
CA GLU A 520 -8.68 21.48 21.01
C GLU A 520 -8.99 20.83 19.65
N VAL A 521 -8.18 19.83 19.27
CA VAL A 521 -8.30 19.12 17.99
C VAL A 521 -9.48 18.13 17.96
N GLY A 522 -9.88 17.63 19.13
CA GLY A 522 -10.98 16.66 19.25
C GLY A 522 -10.69 15.30 18.59
N ASP A 523 -11.72 14.65 18.04
CA ASP A 523 -11.65 13.31 17.44
C ASP A 523 -11.15 13.31 15.97
N VAL A 524 -10.55 14.42 15.50
CA VAL A 524 -10.04 14.57 14.13
C VAL A 524 -8.58 14.13 14.04
N THR A 525 -8.22 13.43 12.98
CA THR A 525 -6.81 13.10 12.67
C THR A 525 -6.14 14.28 11.98
N VAL A 526 -5.02 14.76 12.54
CA VAL A 526 -4.24 15.86 11.94
C VAL A 526 -2.83 15.36 11.62
N HIS A 527 -2.50 15.37 10.34
CA HIS A 527 -1.15 15.08 9.86
C HIS A 527 -0.43 16.41 9.65
N THR A 528 0.64 16.65 10.41
CA THR A 528 1.41 17.89 10.36
C THR A 528 2.70 17.70 9.57
N PHE A 529 2.99 18.67 8.71
CA PHE A 529 4.13 18.69 7.81
C PHE A 529 4.93 19.95 8.08
N GLY A 530 6.13 19.78 8.62
CA GLY A 530 7.12 20.86 8.73
C GLY A 530 7.99 20.88 7.49
N PHE A 531 8.15 22.05 6.88
CA PHE A 531 9.03 22.25 5.73
C PHE A 531 10.07 23.34 6.00
N GLY A 532 11.27 23.22 5.41
CA GLY A 532 12.36 24.19 5.59
C GLY A 532 12.97 24.14 6.99
N ASP A 533 14.04 24.88 7.23
CA ASP A 533 14.78 24.81 8.50
C ASP A 533 14.16 25.67 9.61
N GLU A 534 13.19 26.54 9.28
CA GLU A 534 12.64 27.55 10.20
C GLU A 534 11.26 27.21 10.80
N HIS A 535 10.70 26.03 10.49
CA HIS A 535 9.42 25.61 11.05
C HIS A 535 9.53 25.30 12.56
N ASP A 536 8.41 25.37 13.28
CA ASP A 536 8.35 24.98 14.69
C ASP A 536 8.01 23.49 14.86
N PRO A 537 8.99 22.59 15.05
CA PRO A 537 8.72 21.16 15.22
C PRO A 537 7.97 20.86 16.53
N LYS A 538 8.09 21.71 17.57
CA LYS A 538 7.40 21.48 18.85
C LYS A 538 5.90 21.68 18.68
N VAL A 539 5.51 22.77 18.04
CA VAL A 539 4.10 23.10 17.79
C VAL A 539 3.46 22.06 16.86
N LEU A 540 4.10 21.76 15.73
CA LEU A 540 3.57 20.79 14.76
C LEU A 540 3.47 19.38 15.35
N LYS A 541 4.44 18.98 16.18
CA LYS A 541 4.39 17.71 16.92
C LYS A 541 3.27 17.70 17.96
N ALA A 542 3.08 18.79 18.70
CA ALA A 542 2.01 18.91 19.69
C ALA A 542 0.62 18.81 19.04
N ILE A 543 0.40 19.49 17.92
CA ILE A 543 -0.86 19.40 17.16
C ILE A 543 -1.12 17.95 16.73
N ALA A 544 -0.11 17.25 16.19
CA ALA A 544 -0.25 15.85 15.79
C ALA A 544 -0.55 14.92 16.99
N ASP A 545 0.14 15.12 18.13
CA ASP A 545 -0.04 14.33 19.35
C ASP A 545 -1.41 14.55 20.02
N HIS A 546 -1.93 15.78 19.96
CA HIS A 546 -3.27 16.11 20.44
C HIS A 546 -4.38 15.61 19.51
N SER A 547 -4.02 15.22 18.27
CA SER A 547 -4.96 14.70 17.28
C SER A 547 -5.10 13.18 17.35
N ARG A 548 -6.20 12.65 16.83
CA ARG A 548 -6.49 11.22 16.86
C ARG A 548 -5.68 10.47 15.81
N GLY A 549 -4.54 9.91 16.19
CA GLY A 549 -3.68 9.11 15.30
C GLY A 549 -2.95 9.94 14.25
N GLY A 550 -2.73 11.22 14.54
CA GLY A 550 -1.94 12.12 13.72
C GLY A 550 -0.47 11.75 13.68
N THR A 551 0.22 12.33 12.71
CA THR A 551 1.65 12.11 12.51
C THR A 551 2.31 13.44 12.20
N TYR A 552 3.47 13.68 12.79
CA TYR A 552 4.35 14.78 12.44
C TYR A 552 5.44 14.29 11.51
N SER A 553 5.68 15.00 10.41
CA SER A 553 6.70 14.69 9.43
C SER A 553 7.56 15.91 9.09
N ASP A 554 8.87 15.72 9.11
CA ASP A 554 9.89 16.75 8.86
C ASP A 554 10.45 16.63 7.43
N PHE A 555 10.37 17.71 6.63
CA PHE A 555 10.83 17.79 5.25
C PHE A 555 11.77 18.97 5.04
N ARG A 556 13.03 18.85 5.48
CA ARG A 556 14.08 19.87 5.30
C ARG A 556 14.84 19.83 3.96
N LEU A 557 15.26 18.64 3.50
CA LEU A 557 16.03 18.48 2.24
C LEU A 557 15.38 17.46 1.29
N GLY A 558 14.04 17.43 1.23
CA GLY A 558 13.33 16.37 0.52
C GLY A 558 12.10 16.87 -0.22
N ASN A 559 11.71 16.10 -1.26
CA ASN A 559 10.52 16.36 -2.04
C ASN A 559 9.26 16.18 -1.16
N LEU A 560 8.52 17.28 -1.00
CA LEU A 560 7.27 17.34 -0.25
C LEU A 560 6.21 16.36 -0.80
N SER A 561 6.22 16.14 -2.11
CA SER A 561 5.35 15.18 -2.81
C SER A 561 5.53 13.75 -2.30
N LEU A 562 6.72 13.36 -1.82
CA LEU A 562 6.95 12.03 -1.24
C LEU A 562 6.22 11.87 0.10
N GLY A 563 6.28 12.89 0.96
CA GLY A 563 5.54 12.90 2.23
C GLY A 563 4.04 12.86 2.03
N PHE A 564 3.57 13.64 1.05
CA PHE A 564 2.15 13.71 0.69
C PHE A 564 1.66 12.39 0.11
N ALA A 565 2.47 11.75 -0.74
CA ALA A 565 2.19 10.43 -1.27
C ALA A 565 2.03 9.37 -0.17
N GLN A 566 2.89 9.39 0.85
CA GLN A 566 2.78 8.46 1.98
C GLN A 566 1.52 8.69 2.79
N CYS A 567 1.28 9.94 3.20
CA CYS A 567 0.11 10.28 4.00
C CYS A 567 -1.18 9.93 3.25
N LEU A 568 -1.26 10.31 1.98
CA LEU A 568 -2.43 10.01 1.15
C LEU A 568 -2.58 8.51 0.90
N GLY A 569 -1.48 7.78 0.69
CA GLY A 569 -1.48 6.33 0.58
C GLY A 569 -2.11 5.67 1.81
N GLY A 570 -1.81 6.17 3.01
CA GLY A 570 -2.45 5.73 4.25
C GLY A 570 -3.93 6.08 4.33
N LEU A 571 -4.29 7.34 4.11
CA LEU A 571 -5.68 7.81 4.15
C LEU A 571 -6.58 7.07 3.15
N LEU A 572 -6.07 6.80 1.95
CA LEU A 572 -6.78 6.04 0.91
C LEU A 572 -6.64 4.52 1.07
N SER A 573 -6.12 4.01 2.19
CA SER A 573 -6.00 2.57 2.46
C SER A 573 -6.74 2.14 3.73
N VAL A 574 -7.46 3.01 4.41
CA VAL A 574 -8.10 2.69 5.70
C VAL A 574 -9.21 1.64 5.53
N VAL A 575 -9.05 0.51 6.25
CA VAL A 575 -10.00 -0.63 6.25
C VAL A 575 -10.79 -0.75 7.54
N ALA A 576 -10.23 -0.24 8.64
CA ALA A 576 -10.86 -0.23 9.95
C ALA A 576 -10.56 1.10 10.64
N GLN A 577 -11.60 1.84 10.99
CA GLN A 577 -11.52 3.09 11.74
C GLN A 577 -11.64 2.79 13.24
N ASP A 578 -10.98 3.57 14.08
CA ASP A 578 -11.14 3.49 15.55
C ASP A 578 -10.88 2.10 16.16
N LEU A 579 -9.90 1.37 15.61
CA LEU A 579 -9.56 0.06 16.13
C LEU A 579 -9.22 0.19 17.63
N THR A 580 -9.97 -0.52 18.45
CA THR A 580 -9.89 -0.46 19.89
C THR A 580 -9.76 -1.88 20.42
N MET A 581 -8.70 -2.14 21.18
CA MET A 581 -8.49 -3.41 21.85
C MET A 581 -9.10 -3.37 23.24
N VAL A 582 -9.80 -4.44 23.62
CA VAL A 582 -10.40 -4.63 24.95
C VAL A 582 -9.83 -5.89 25.58
N LEU A 583 -9.27 -5.72 26.77
CA LEU A 583 -8.72 -6.78 27.60
C LEU A 583 -9.76 -7.19 28.64
N HIS A 584 -10.10 -8.46 28.63
CA HIS A 584 -11.01 -9.09 29.58
C HIS A 584 -10.18 -9.89 30.57
N LEU A 585 -10.21 -9.46 31.82
CA LEU A 585 -9.56 -10.15 32.93
C LEU A 585 -10.41 -11.37 33.36
N PRO A 586 -9.79 -12.48 33.80
CA PRO A 586 -10.53 -13.59 34.41
C PRO A 586 -11.20 -13.14 35.73
N ASP A 587 -12.38 -13.69 36.03
CA ASP A 587 -13.26 -13.26 37.13
C ASP A 587 -12.57 -13.15 38.51
N GLU A 588 -12.92 -12.09 39.26
CA GLU A 588 -12.27 -11.65 40.51
C GLU A 588 -12.33 -12.66 41.67
N GLU A 589 -13.21 -13.66 41.66
CA GLU A 589 -13.43 -14.54 42.83
C GLU A 589 -12.26 -15.50 43.15
N SER A 590 -11.25 -15.63 42.27
CA SER A 590 -10.12 -16.55 42.48
C SER A 590 -8.76 -15.86 42.75
N CYS A 591 -8.69 -14.52 42.85
CA CYS A 591 -7.42 -13.84 42.55
C CYS A 591 -7.13 -12.61 43.44
N ASN A 592 -6.38 -12.84 44.51
CA ASN A 592 -5.88 -11.81 45.43
C ASN A 592 -4.65 -11.08 44.82
N TYR A 593 -4.85 -10.17 43.86
CA TYR A 593 -3.75 -9.43 43.22
C TYR A 593 -3.61 -7.99 43.71
N ARG A 594 -2.38 -7.59 44.00
CA ARG A 594 -2.01 -6.18 44.18
C ARG A 594 -2.18 -5.41 42.87
N SER A 595 -3.21 -4.57 42.82
CA SER A 595 -3.56 -3.70 41.70
C SER A 595 -2.53 -2.58 41.51
N GLN A 596 -1.56 -2.74 40.62
CA GLN A 596 -0.82 -1.59 40.07
C GLN A 596 -0.57 -1.64 38.55
N VAL A 597 -0.79 -2.77 37.86
CA VAL A 597 -0.36 -2.93 36.45
C VAL A 597 -1.53 -2.95 35.43
N TRP A 598 -2.78 -3.12 35.86
CA TRP A 598 -3.92 -3.39 34.96
C TRP A 598 -4.92 -2.23 34.80
N ARG A 599 -4.45 -0.97 34.79
CA ARG A 599 -5.36 0.20 34.79
C ARG A 599 -6.08 0.51 33.47
N LEU A 600 -5.76 -0.15 32.36
CA LEU A 600 -6.41 0.11 31.06
C LEU A 600 -6.99 -1.19 30.50
N SER A 601 -8.28 -1.43 30.75
CA SER A 601 -9.06 -2.52 30.15
C SER A 601 -9.32 -2.28 28.66
N THR A 602 -9.14 -1.06 28.17
CA THR A 602 -9.40 -0.68 26.78
C THR A 602 -8.29 0.23 26.26
N THR A 603 -7.70 -0.13 25.13
CA THR A 603 -6.64 0.63 24.45
C THR A 603 -7.06 0.95 23.03
N ARG A 604 -7.15 2.24 22.71
CA ARG A 604 -7.38 2.68 21.32
C ARG A 604 -6.09 2.57 20.54
N LEU A 605 -6.15 1.87 19.41
CA LEU A 605 -5.10 1.80 18.42
C LEU A 605 -5.34 2.89 17.36
N GLY A 606 -6.59 3.17 16.98
CA GLY A 606 -6.93 4.16 15.96
C GLY A 606 -7.08 3.51 14.59
N ASP A 607 -6.84 4.24 13.50
CA ASP A 607 -7.18 3.73 12.16
C ASP A 607 -6.11 2.77 11.62
N LEU A 608 -6.54 1.69 10.96
CA LEU A 608 -5.71 0.64 10.38
C LEU A 608 -5.90 0.56 8.86
N CYS A 609 -4.79 0.55 8.14
CA CYS A 609 -4.75 0.51 6.67
C CYS A 609 -4.58 -0.92 6.12
N ILE A 610 -4.84 -1.09 4.81
CA ILE A 610 -4.55 -2.32 4.05
C ILE A 610 -3.11 -2.76 4.28
N LYS A 611 -2.94 -4.01 4.71
CA LYS A 611 -1.65 -4.67 4.98
C LYS A 611 -0.78 -3.96 6.03
N GLU A 612 -1.28 -2.90 6.65
CA GLU A 612 -0.65 -2.29 7.82
C GLU A 612 -0.67 -3.31 8.95
N CYS A 613 0.47 -3.46 9.63
CA CYS A 613 0.61 -4.36 10.77
C CYS A 613 0.89 -3.52 12.01
N ARG A 614 -0.01 -3.60 12.99
CA ARG A 614 0.12 -2.89 14.26
C ARG A 614 0.43 -3.86 15.38
N LYS A 615 1.59 -3.67 16.01
CA LYS A 615 2.10 -4.54 17.06
C LYS A 615 1.85 -3.92 18.44
N VAL A 616 1.32 -4.71 19.36
CA VAL A 616 1.14 -4.35 20.77
C VAL A 616 1.84 -5.41 21.60
N LEU A 617 2.89 -5.01 22.32
CA LEU A 617 3.60 -5.88 23.25
C LEU A 617 3.05 -5.64 24.66
N MET A 618 2.55 -6.69 25.30
CA MET A 618 2.02 -6.67 26.65
C MET A 618 2.92 -7.47 27.59
N GLU A 619 3.14 -6.95 28.79
CA GLU A 619 3.77 -7.69 29.89
C GLU A 619 2.69 -8.14 30.86
N VAL A 620 2.55 -9.45 31.02
CA VAL A 620 1.52 -10.08 31.85
C VAL A 620 2.17 -10.82 33.00
N HIS A 621 1.85 -10.43 34.23
CA HIS A 621 2.29 -11.17 35.40
C HIS A 621 1.35 -12.36 35.66
N LEU A 622 1.93 -13.56 35.65
CA LEU A 622 1.25 -14.83 35.84
C LEU A 622 1.65 -15.45 37.17
N PRO A 623 0.75 -15.57 38.16
CA PRO A 623 1.05 -16.29 39.38
C PRO A 623 0.99 -17.79 39.14
N ARG A 624 1.39 -18.52 40.17
CA ARG A 624 1.35 -19.98 40.24
C ARG A 624 -0.04 -20.56 39.96
N GLY A 625 -0.08 -21.59 39.11
CA GLY A 625 -1.27 -22.44 38.90
C GLY A 625 -2.29 -21.98 37.85
N LEU A 626 -2.21 -20.76 37.31
CA LEU A 626 -3.14 -20.28 36.26
C LEU A 626 -2.74 -20.74 34.85
N THR A 627 -3.66 -21.37 34.12
CA THR A 627 -3.45 -21.83 32.72
C THR A 627 -4.00 -20.87 31.67
N ASN A 628 -4.99 -20.04 32.02
CA ASN A 628 -5.51 -18.99 31.15
C ASN A 628 -4.97 -17.64 31.60
N ILE A 629 -4.39 -16.89 30.66
CA ILE A 629 -3.77 -15.60 30.94
C ILE A 629 -4.85 -14.51 30.98
N LEU A 630 -5.46 -14.24 29.83
CA LEU A 630 -6.41 -13.15 29.61
C LEU A 630 -7.19 -13.39 28.32
N LYS A 631 -8.33 -12.73 28.17
CA LYS A 631 -9.12 -12.72 26.93
C LYS A 631 -8.93 -11.37 26.24
N VAL A 632 -8.73 -11.37 24.93
CA VAL A 632 -8.62 -10.15 24.11
C VAL A 632 -9.76 -10.13 23.12
N SER A 633 -10.46 -9.01 23.05
CA SER A 633 -11.38 -8.71 21.95
C SER A 633 -10.98 -7.37 21.32
N TYR A 634 -11.49 -7.07 20.15
CA TYR A 634 -11.29 -5.78 19.52
C TYR A 634 -12.55 -5.28 18.82
N LYS A 635 -12.67 -3.97 18.74
CA LYS A 635 -13.79 -3.26 18.12
C LYS A 635 -13.25 -2.31 17.06
N TYR A 636 -13.97 -2.14 15.96
CA TYR A 636 -13.65 -1.13 14.95
C TYR A 636 -14.92 -0.59 14.29
N LYS A 637 -14.77 0.49 13.52
CA LYS A 637 -15.81 1.07 12.70
C LYS A 637 -15.47 0.89 11.22
N PHE A 638 -16.47 0.54 10.41
CA PHE A 638 -16.36 0.53 8.96
C PHE A 638 -17.70 0.95 8.37
N ASP A 639 -17.67 1.85 7.38
CA ASP A 639 -18.88 2.41 6.76
C ASP A 639 -19.91 2.99 7.77
N GLY A 640 -19.40 3.50 8.90
CA GLY A 640 -20.23 4.07 9.98
C GLY A 640 -20.89 3.03 10.89
N GLU A 641 -20.73 1.74 10.59
CA GLU A 641 -21.16 0.63 11.42
C GLU A 641 -20.05 0.23 12.40
N LYS A 642 -20.43 -0.26 13.58
CA LYS A 642 -19.50 -0.78 14.59
C LYS A 642 -19.46 -2.29 14.52
N TYR A 643 -18.26 -2.84 14.58
CA TYR A 643 -17.98 -4.27 14.58
C TYR A 643 -17.19 -4.64 15.83
N GLU A 644 -17.48 -5.82 16.39
CA GLU A 644 -16.80 -6.36 17.58
C GLU A 644 -16.42 -7.83 17.37
N SER A 645 -15.22 -8.19 17.83
CA SER A 645 -14.72 -9.56 17.74
C SER A 645 -15.20 -10.39 18.91
N ASP A 646 -15.36 -11.69 18.66
CA ASP A 646 -15.43 -12.65 19.76
C ASP A 646 -14.15 -12.57 20.62
N PRO A 647 -14.22 -12.78 21.95
CA PRO A 647 -13.04 -12.79 22.80
C PRO A 647 -12.12 -13.98 22.49
N LEU A 648 -10.87 -13.71 22.11
CA LEU A 648 -9.82 -14.71 21.96
C LEU A 648 -9.12 -14.94 23.30
N THR A 649 -9.05 -16.19 23.75
CA THR A 649 -8.37 -16.55 25.00
C THR A 649 -6.89 -16.78 24.75
N ILE A 650 -6.03 -16.16 25.56
CA ILE A 650 -4.60 -16.44 25.60
C ILE A 650 -4.34 -17.48 26.68
N SER A 651 -3.90 -18.67 26.28
CA SER A 651 -3.64 -19.80 27.17
C SER A 651 -2.16 -20.18 27.19
N VAL A 652 -1.71 -20.71 28.33
CA VAL A 652 -0.36 -21.28 28.51
C VAL A 652 -0.43 -22.63 29.20
N GLN A 653 0.49 -23.50 28.82
CA GLN A 653 0.74 -24.79 29.45
C GLN A 653 1.77 -24.62 30.56
N ARG A 654 1.42 -25.07 31.77
CA ARG A 654 2.34 -25.04 32.91
C ARG A 654 3.25 -26.25 32.89
N THR A 655 4.55 -26.04 33.10
CA THR A 655 5.55 -27.10 33.06
C THR A 655 6.50 -27.00 34.26
N VAL A 656 6.89 -28.16 34.81
CA VAL A 656 7.78 -28.29 35.97
C VAL A 656 9.25 -28.15 35.57
N GLU A 657 9.62 -28.69 34.41
CA GLU A 657 10.96 -28.59 33.84
C GLU A 657 10.89 -27.88 32.49
N MET A 658 11.67 -26.81 32.33
CA MET A 658 11.79 -26.09 31.07
C MET A 658 13.20 -26.24 30.52
N THR A 659 13.31 -26.51 29.22
CA THR A 659 14.60 -26.45 28.54
C THR A 659 15.06 -24.99 28.38
N ALA A 660 16.36 -24.77 28.23
CA ALA A 660 16.91 -23.43 27.99
C ALA A 660 16.30 -22.75 26.74
N GLU A 661 15.92 -23.54 25.73
CA GLU A 661 15.24 -23.06 24.52
C GLU A 661 13.80 -22.62 24.79
N GLN A 662 13.07 -23.33 25.67
CA GLN A 662 11.70 -22.97 26.05
C GLN A 662 11.63 -21.72 26.94
N GLN A 663 12.74 -21.38 27.60
CA GLN A 663 12.86 -20.15 28.40
C GLN A 663 13.20 -18.92 27.56
N GLN A 664 13.65 -19.09 26.31
CA GLN A 664 13.96 -17.96 25.44
C GLN A 664 12.68 -17.31 24.89
N MET A 665 12.72 -15.99 24.72
CA MET A 665 11.64 -15.27 24.05
C MET A 665 11.57 -15.66 22.57
N LEU A 666 10.36 -15.83 22.05
CA LEU A 666 10.12 -15.99 20.62
C LEU A 666 10.79 -14.86 19.81
N PRO A 667 11.35 -15.15 18.61
CA PRO A 667 12.08 -14.16 17.82
C PRO A 667 11.31 -12.85 17.57
N ASP A 668 10.02 -12.92 17.25
CA ASP A 668 9.22 -11.72 16.95
C ASP A 668 8.90 -10.89 18.20
N VAL A 669 8.63 -11.57 19.32
CA VAL A 669 8.39 -10.94 20.62
C VAL A 669 9.66 -10.22 21.07
N ARG A 670 10.82 -10.87 20.90
CA ARG A 670 12.13 -10.31 21.20
C ARG A 670 12.47 -9.12 20.30
N ALA A 671 12.22 -9.23 19.00
CA ALA A 671 12.47 -8.15 18.06
C ALA A 671 11.67 -6.88 18.39
N GLU A 672 10.39 -7.06 18.75
CA GLU A 672 9.53 -5.95 19.16
C GLU A 672 9.92 -5.37 20.53
N ASP A 673 10.31 -6.22 21.49
CA ASP A 673 10.83 -5.77 22.78
C ASP A 673 12.08 -4.90 22.61
N ILE A 674 13.04 -5.34 21.79
CA ILE A 674 14.25 -4.56 21.52
C ILE A 674 13.91 -3.23 20.83
N ARG A 675 12.98 -3.23 19.85
CA ARG A 675 12.51 -2.00 19.22
C ARG A 675 11.96 -1.01 20.25
N LEU A 676 11.08 -1.45 21.14
CA LEU A 676 10.47 -0.58 22.16
C LEU A 676 11.49 -0.04 23.16
N ARG A 677 12.51 -0.84 23.52
CA ARG A 677 13.63 -0.36 24.35
C ARG A 677 14.43 0.73 23.66
N ILE A 678 14.77 0.55 22.38
CA ILE A 678 15.50 1.54 21.57
C ILE A 678 14.68 2.83 21.45
N VAL A 679 13.38 2.74 21.18
CA VAL A 679 12.49 3.92 21.12
C VAL A 679 12.43 4.64 22.47
N ARG A 680 12.42 3.91 23.59
CA ARG A 680 12.49 4.53 24.93
C ARG A 680 13.80 5.31 25.13
N ILE A 681 14.93 4.76 24.66
CA ILE A 681 16.24 5.44 24.70
C ILE A 681 16.19 6.71 23.84
N MET A 682 15.70 6.65 22.60
CA MET A 682 15.53 7.81 21.73
C MET A 682 14.66 8.89 22.40
N LYS A 683 13.54 8.50 23.03
CA LYS A 683 12.64 9.43 23.71
C LYS A 683 13.32 10.12 24.90
N GLN A 684 14.08 9.39 25.70
CA GLN A 684 14.82 9.95 26.84
C GLN A 684 15.96 10.86 26.37
N ALA A 685 16.73 10.45 25.37
CA ALA A 685 17.80 11.28 24.80
C ALA A 685 17.24 12.58 24.19
N THR A 686 16.10 12.50 23.50
CA THR A 686 15.41 13.68 22.96
C THR A 686 14.96 14.62 24.08
N ALA A 687 14.38 14.08 25.16
CA ALA A 687 13.96 14.88 26.31
C ALA A 687 15.14 15.57 27.02
N ASP A 688 16.29 14.89 27.14
CA ASP A 688 17.51 15.49 27.68
C ASP A 688 18.03 16.61 26.76
N ALA A 689 18.08 16.36 25.45
CA ALA A 689 18.55 17.33 24.46
C ALA A 689 17.64 18.57 24.40
N ASP A 690 16.32 18.39 24.53
CA ASP A 690 15.36 19.49 24.65
C ASP A 690 15.52 20.31 25.94
N ASN A 691 16.10 19.71 26.99
CA ASN A 691 16.47 20.36 28.25
C ASN A 691 17.93 20.84 28.27
N TYR A 692 18.58 20.97 27.10
CA TYR A 692 19.97 21.44 26.95
C TYR A 692 21.02 20.53 27.62
N GLN A 693 20.68 19.25 27.87
CA GLN A 693 21.59 18.26 28.46
C GLN A 693 22.16 17.32 27.38
N LEU A 694 22.88 17.87 26.39
CA LEU A 694 23.36 17.11 25.24
C LEU A 694 24.34 15.99 25.60
N GLU A 695 25.21 16.19 26.60
CA GLU A 695 26.13 15.14 27.05
C GLU A 695 25.37 13.90 27.57
N ASN A 696 24.31 14.11 28.35
CA ASN A 696 23.46 13.03 28.85
C ASN A 696 22.70 12.35 27.70
N ALA A 697 22.20 13.13 26.74
CA ALA A 697 21.52 12.63 25.55
C ALA A 697 22.45 11.74 24.70
N GLN A 698 23.66 12.22 24.41
CA GLN A 698 24.66 11.48 23.64
C GLN A 698 25.10 10.20 24.35
N ASP A 699 25.35 10.24 25.67
CA ASP A 699 25.70 9.05 26.44
C ASP A 699 24.57 8.00 26.41
N LYS A 700 23.31 8.42 26.54
CA LYS A 700 22.15 7.52 26.37
C LYS A 700 22.10 6.86 25.00
N LEU A 701 22.36 7.61 23.92
CA LEU A 701 22.40 7.06 22.55
C LEU A 701 23.59 6.12 22.35
N ILE A 702 24.79 6.50 22.78
CA ILE A 702 26.00 5.67 22.70
C ILE A 702 25.80 4.36 23.48
N ARG A 703 25.18 4.44 24.67
CA ARG A 703 24.78 3.26 25.44
C ARG A 703 23.76 2.44 24.67
N GLY A 704 22.74 3.02 24.06
CA GLY A 704 21.77 2.29 23.22
C GLY A 704 22.41 1.58 22.02
N ILE A 705 23.39 2.22 21.36
CA ILE A 705 24.14 1.65 20.23
C ILE A 705 25.02 0.48 20.68
N LYS A 706 25.66 0.59 21.85
CA LYS A 706 26.55 -0.43 22.41
C LYS A 706 25.78 -1.54 23.14
N SER A 707 24.64 -1.22 23.76
CA SER A 707 23.88 -2.04 24.71
C SER A 707 22.40 -1.57 24.84
N PRO A 708 21.44 -2.22 24.16
CA PRO A 708 20.02 -1.89 24.31
C PRO A 708 19.42 -2.28 25.67
N THR A 709 20.17 -2.91 26.59
CA THR A 709 19.65 -3.44 27.88
C THR A 709 19.79 -2.50 29.08
N GLY A 710 20.39 -1.32 28.91
CA GLY A 710 20.77 -0.45 30.03
C GLY A 710 19.71 0.52 30.54
N PHE A 711 18.57 0.02 31.05
CA PHE A 711 17.83 0.70 32.13
C PHE A 711 17.20 -0.38 33.02
N SER A 712 17.97 -0.92 33.97
CA SER A 712 17.39 -1.61 35.12
C SER A 712 16.63 -0.60 35.99
N LYS A 713 15.57 -1.07 36.65
CA LYS A 713 14.76 -0.33 37.63
C LYS A 713 15.58 0.10 38.85
N GLU A 714 16.44 1.10 38.71
CA GLU A 714 17.11 1.74 39.85
C GLU A 714 16.86 3.25 39.79
N GLU A 715 15.59 3.62 40.00
CA GLU A 715 15.22 4.85 40.73
C GLU A 715 14.12 4.59 41.79
N VAL A 716 13.74 3.34 42.02
CA VAL A 716 12.92 2.95 43.18
C VAL A 716 13.58 1.73 43.80
N GLY A 717 14.29 1.95 44.90
CA GLY A 717 15.17 0.96 45.52
C GLY A 717 14.45 -0.33 45.92
N VAL A 718 14.75 -1.42 45.23
CA VAL A 718 14.63 -2.80 45.73
C VAL A 718 15.69 -3.66 45.04
N SER A 719 16.53 -4.32 45.82
CA SER A 719 17.57 -5.23 45.34
C SER A 719 17.02 -6.59 44.92
N SER A 720 17.47 -7.14 43.79
CA SER A 720 17.73 -8.59 43.63
C SER A 720 18.49 -8.95 42.34
N SER A 721 19.71 -9.48 42.53
CA SER A 721 20.43 -10.56 41.82
C SER A 721 20.38 -10.73 40.29
N LYS A 722 21.54 -10.46 39.67
CA LYS A 722 22.35 -11.29 38.74
C LYS A 722 21.66 -11.99 37.55
N GLN A 723 21.77 -11.37 36.38
CA GLN A 723 22.33 -11.98 35.16
C GLN A 723 22.93 -10.87 34.28
N LYS A 724 24.25 -10.85 34.11
CA LYS A 724 24.92 -10.01 33.11
C LYS A 724 24.71 -10.70 31.76
N GLU A 725 23.66 -10.34 31.04
CA GLU A 725 23.48 -10.76 29.64
C GLU A 725 24.62 -10.20 28.80
N ASP A 726 25.23 -11.06 27.98
CA ASP A 726 26.37 -10.70 27.14
C ASP A 726 25.93 -9.69 26.06
N VAL A 727 26.51 -8.49 26.14
CA VAL A 727 25.96 -7.26 25.55
C VAL A 727 26.07 -7.23 24.02
N GLY A 728 27.05 -7.95 23.46
CA GLY A 728 27.20 -8.14 22.02
C GLY A 728 26.22 -9.14 21.39
N ALA A 729 25.63 -10.03 22.19
CA ALA A 729 24.82 -11.15 21.70
C ALA A 729 23.42 -10.72 21.21
N LEU A 730 22.85 -9.64 21.74
CA LEU A 730 21.47 -9.22 21.43
C LEU A 730 21.31 -8.59 20.04
N TRP A 731 22.25 -7.74 19.62
CA TRP A 731 22.30 -7.27 18.24
C TRP A 731 22.54 -8.43 17.26
N ALA A 732 23.20 -9.52 17.67
CA ALA A 732 23.36 -10.70 16.82
C ALA A 732 22.07 -11.54 16.68
N GLN A 733 21.09 -11.33 17.56
CA GLN A 733 19.81 -12.05 17.60
C GLN A 733 18.66 -11.35 16.87
N LEU A 734 18.88 -10.15 16.34
CA LEU A 734 17.95 -9.44 15.45
C LEU A 734 18.19 -9.82 13.98
N ASN A 735 17.13 -9.88 13.19
CA ASN A 735 17.24 -10.00 11.73
C ASN A 735 18.05 -8.83 11.17
N GLY A 736 18.86 -9.09 10.14
CA GLY A 736 19.79 -8.12 9.57
C GLY A 736 19.17 -6.75 9.29
N GLU A 737 18.06 -6.71 8.54
CA GLU A 737 17.39 -5.46 8.14
C GLU A 737 16.97 -4.60 9.35
N LEU A 738 16.17 -5.15 10.27
CA LEU A 738 15.69 -4.42 11.46
C LEU A 738 16.83 -3.90 12.34
N LYS A 739 17.92 -4.68 12.42
CA LYS A 739 19.13 -4.30 13.14
C LYS A 739 19.81 -3.10 12.49
N TYR A 740 20.05 -3.16 11.18
CA TYR A 740 20.71 -2.07 10.46
C TYR A 740 19.88 -0.79 10.52
N ASP A 741 18.55 -0.89 10.37
CA ASP A 741 17.65 0.27 10.41
C ASP A 741 17.68 0.98 11.77
N LEU A 742 17.43 0.25 12.86
CA LEU A 742 17.39 0.85 14.20
C LEU A 742 18.76 1.42 14.63
N ARG A 743 19.84 0.78 14.17
CA ARG A 743 21.19 1.26 14.43
C ARG A 743 21.48 2.55 13.66
N ALA A 744 21.15 2.59 12.37
CA ALA A 744 21.32 3.78 11.54
C ALA A 744 20.55 4.97 12.11
N GLN A 745 19.32 4.76 12.59
CA GLN A 745 18.52 5.81 13.23
C GLN A 745 19.16 6.35 14.52
N LEU A 746 19.74 5.49 15.36
CA LEU A 746 20.46 5.93 16.56
C LEU A 746 21.75 6.69 16.22
N GLU A 747 22.48 6.23 15.21
CA GLU A 747 23.73 6.86 14.74
C GLU A 747 23.44 8.24 14.12
N GLU A 748 22.40 8.36 13.29
CA GLU A 748 21.97 9.63 12.72
C GLU A 748 21.48 10.62 13.79
N LEU A 749 20.67 10.14 14.75
CA LEU A 749 20.24 10.98 15.87
C LEU A 749 21.41 11.46 16.73
N LEU A 750 22.43 10.62 16.93
CA LEU A 750 23.65 10.97 17.65
C LEU A 750 24.46 12.04 16.90
N GLU A 751 24.60 11.90 15.59
CA GLU A 751 25.25 12.90 14.73
C GLU A 751 24.54 14.26 14.80
N LEU A 752 23.20 14.25 14.80
CA LEU A 752 22.37 15.44 14.91
C LEU A 752 22.29 16.02 16.35
N MET A 753 22.95 15.39 17.33
CA MET A 753 23.05 15.88 18.71
C MET A 753 24.47 16.36 19.08
N LYS A 754 25.37 16.52 18.09
CA LYS A 754 26.77 16.94 18.31
C LYS A 754 26.92 18.33 18.92
N SER A 755 26.05 19.26 18.57
CA SER A 755 26.01 20.62 19.14
C SER A 755 24.58 21.07 19.34
N GLU A 756 24.39 22.09 20.18
CA GLU A 756 23.08 22.68 20.43
C GLU A 756 22.49 23.32 19.18
N GLU A 757 23.33 23.96 18.36
CA GLU A 757 22.90 24.56 17.10
C GLU A 757 22.40 23.50 16.11
N ILE A 758 23.18 22.41 15.92
CA ILE A 758 22.77 21.30 15.05
C ILE A 758 21.49 20.64 15.57
N TYR A 759 21.39 20.41 16.88
CA TYR A 759 20.18 19.82 17.44
C TYR A 759 18.97 20.74 17.29
N LYS A 760 19.14 22.04 17.54
CA LYS A 760 18.07 23.03 17.46
C LYS A 760 17.50 23.15 16.05
N TRP A 761 18.37 23.25 15.05
CA TRP A 761 17.98 23.47 13.65
C TRP A 761 17.65 22.16 12.92
N GLU A 762 18.34 21.08 13.27
CA GLU A 762 18.23 19.83 12.51
C GLU A 762 17.79 18.62 13.35
N GLY A 763 18.38 18.43 14.51
CA GLY A 763 18.17 17.20 15.29
C GLY A 763 16.78 17.10 15.91
N ARG A 764 16.17 18.20 16.31
CA ARG A 764 14.87 18.20 17.00
C ARG A 764 13.74 17.75 16.09
N ALA A 765 13.63 18.33 14.89
CA ALA A 765 12.61 17.96 13.92
C ALA A 765 12.75 16.48 13.49
N PHE A 766 13.98 16.03 13.25
CA PHE A 766 14.28 14.63 12.97
C PHE A 766 13.85 13.71 14.12
N ALA A 767 14.23 14.03 15.37
CA ALA A 767 13.88 13.25 16.55
C ALA A 767 12.36 13.11 16.73
N TYR A 768 11.62 14.20 16.53
CA TYR A 768 10.16 14.19 16.66
C TYR A 768 9.47 13.42 15.54
N SER A 769 9.95 13.53 14.29
CA SER A 769 9.45 12.72 13.16
C SER A 769 9.70 11.23 13.42
N LEU A 770 10.91 10.87 13.83
CA LEU A 770 11.31 9.51 14.16
C LEU A 770 10.45 8.91 15.30
N LEU A 771 10.25 9.66 16.38
CA LEU A 771 9.39 9.24 17.49
C LEU A 771 7.92 9.15 17.07
N SER A 772 7.43 10.08 16.24
CA SER A 772 6.08 10.04 15.69
C SER A 772 5.86 8.76 14.89
N SER A 773 6.81 8.40 14.01
CA SER A 773 6.78 7.17 13.21
C SER A 773 6.71 5.91 14.08
N HIS A 774 7.56 5.80 15.09
CA HIS A 774 7.59 4.65 15.98
C HIS A 774 6.37 4.50 16.90
N ASN A 775 5.79 5.62 17.34
CA ASN A 775 4.61 5.63 18.19
C ASN A 775 3.34 5.32 17.39
N ALA A 776 3.20 5.94 16.22
CA ALA A 776 2.08 5.68 15.31
C ALA A 776 2.19 4.32 14.62
N GLN A 777 3.40 3.75 14.51
CA GLN A 777 3.76 2.64 13.62
C GLN A 777 3.37 2.93 12.17
N LYS A 778 3.62 4.17 11.74
CA LYS A 778 3.33 4.71 10.40
C LYS A 778 4.56 5.44 9.87
N PRO A 779 4.76 5.55 8.56
CA PRO A 779 5.83 6.38 8.02
C PRO A 779 5.63 7.83 8.45
N ALA A 780 6.71 8.48 8.89
CA ALA A 780 6.80 9.92 9.03
C ALA A 780 8.06 10.36 8.27
N GLY A 781 7.99 11.50 7.58
CA GLY A 781 9.03 11.96 6.65
C GLY A 781 10.47 11.84 7.19
N ARG A 782 11.36 11.38 6.29
CA ARG A 782 12.83 11.10 6.39
C ARG A 782 13.32 9.77 6.99
N GLY A 783 14.36 9.24 6.32
CA GLY A 783 15.38 8.31 6.85
C GLY A 783 15.21 6.84 6.44
N TYR A 784 16.30 6.20 6.00
CA TYR A 784 16.47 4.81 5.52
C TYR A 784 15.36 3.78 5.82
N ASN A 785 14.98 3.01 4.79
CA ASN A 785 13.94 1.97 4.80
C ASN A 785 12.58 2.48 5.30
N MET A 786 11.99 3.41 4.53
CA MET A 786 10.58 3.81 4.64
C MET A 786 9.59 2.64 4.48
N GLU A 787 10.08 1.44 4.15
CA GLU A 787 9.32 0.21 3.92
C GLU A 787 8.71 -0.39 5.19
N LYS A 788 9.32 -0.17 6.36
CA LYS A 788 8.95 -0.93 7.58
C LYS A 788 7.51 -0.71 8.05
N PHE A 789 6.98 0.50 7.85
CA PHE A 789 5.61 0.86 8.20
C PHE A 789 4.78 1.24 6.97
N ALA A 790 5.36 1.24 5.77
CA ALA A 790 4.64 1.58 4.56
C ALA A 790 3.72 0.44 4.13
N THR A 791 2.49 0.80 3.76
CA THR A 791 1.61 -0.12 3.04
C THR A 791 2.04 -0.19 1.58
N PRO A 792 1.65 -1.24 0.83
CA PRO A 792 1.96 -1.31 -0.60
C PRO A 792 1.46 -0.10 -1.38
N GLN A 793 0.29 0.45 -1.02
CA GLN A 793 -0.24 1.64 -1.67
C GLN A 793 0.56 2.91 -1.34
N MET A 794 1.09 3.03 -0.11
CA MET A 794 2.05 4.10 0.22
C MET A 794 3.32 3.96 -0.64
N TYR A 795 3.79 2.74 -0.87
CA TYR A 795 4.96 2.46 -1.71
C TYR A 795 4.71 2.78 -3.18
N ASP A 796 3.56 2.40 -3.73
CA ASP A 796 3.18 2.72 -5.12
C ASP A 796 3.11 4.25 -5.33
N PHE A 797 2.48 4.97 -4.41
CA PHE A 797 2.42 6.44 -4.49
C PHE A 797 3.78 7.10 -4.30
N LEU A 798 4.65 6.56 -3.44
CA LEU A 798 6.03 7.00 -3.32
C LEU A 798 6.80 6.86 -4.63
N LEU A 799 6.66 5.73 -5.33
CA LEU A 799 7.30 5.51 -6.62
C LEU A 799 6.79 6.47 -7.68
N GLU A 800 5.50 6.74 -7.70
CA GLU A 800 4.89 7.68 -8.65
C GLU A 800 5.30 9.13 -8.37
N ALA A 801 5.37 9.54 -7.10
CA ALA A 801 5.85 10.86 -6.71
C ALA A 801 7.34 11.05 -7.01
N ALA A 802 8.17 10.03 -6.79
CA ALA A 802 9.59 10.05 -7.17
C ALA A 802 9.80 10.18 -8.69
N GLY A 803 8.85 9.69 -9.50
CA GLY A 803 8.89 9.82 -10.96
C GLY A 803 8.51 11.19 -11.51
N LEU A 804 7.88 12.07 -10.71
CA LEU A 804 7.51 13.42 -11.13
C LEU A 804 8.70 14.39 -11.13
N ASP A 805 9.67 14.21 -10.23
CA ASP A 805 10.88 15.05 -10.15
C ASP A 805 11.86 14.83 -11.30
N VAL A 806 11.82 13.68 -11.97
CA VAL A 806 12.73 13.40 -13.10
C VAL A 806 12.30 14.15 -14.38
N LYS A 807 11.15 14.83 -14.36
CA LYS A 807 10.59 15.58 -15.49
C LYS A 807 10.73 17.11 -15.38
N SER A 808 11.21 17.64 -14.25
CA SER A 808 11.64 19.04 -14.09
C SER A 808 13.14 19.13 -14.26
#